data_AF-B8BMH9-F1
#
_entry.id   AF-B8BMH9-F1
#
_cell.length_a   1.000
_cell.length_b   1.000
_cell.length_c   1.000
_cell.angle_alpha   90.00
_cell.angle_beta   90.00
_cell.angle_gamma   90.00
#
_symmetry.space_group_name_H-M   'P 1'
#
loop_
_entity.id
_entity.type
_entity.pdbx_description
1 polymer ?
#
loop_
_entity_poly.entity_id
_entity_poly.type
_entity_poly.pdbx_seq_one_letter_code
_entity_poly.pdbx_strand_id
1 'polypeptide(L)'
;MATQPLGPVLSPSHGGPSSFSSSVSLGGQWAPRRPAVSSKVSCTRIGLSEVDNGKVVGHIDVDEEEQTMQVQGITTVTAIVVMCLKEGISTPEKVADMVNRNWLFLDFFSSSTERHTEPQPAKYLRMDDVTGSFIYESSFGVRSSFGTIGAVDVVNRFNTEVYISDIESSYLPSQTPRGVKNLRKEELKAIRGNGRGERKEWERVYDYDVYNDLGDPDNDPATRRPVLGGRERPYPRRCRTGRRRCRADPSSESPPATADGIYVPRDEAFTERRAGAFATKRALSMLSAFTTARRVSGDRRRSFPSLAAIDALYEDGYKNRPPSSQPEADDVDGYLAGMVQRQVKLLLKGEEEEFKEELRKLFKFQTSEIHDKDKLAWLRDEEFARQTLAGMNPLSIQLEFPIFSKLDEETYGPGDSLITRELIEGQINGVMTAEEGVFAFIKKREYTVQAVEKKKLFMLDYHDVLLPLVHAVRELDDTTLYASRTLFFLTEDGTLRPIAIELTRPKSPNTPQWRQVFTPGSSVAASWLWQLAKTHVLAHDAGYHQLVHHWLRTHCCVEPYVIAANRRLSQMHPIYRLLHPHFRFTMEINAQARRMLISANGIIESAFAPGKHCMELSSAVYDKFWRFDMEALPADLIRR
;
A
#
# COMPACT_ATOMS: atom_id res chain seq x y z
N MET A 1 -41.75 -20.21 -9.71
CA MET A 1 -41.37 -19.64 -11.02
C MET A 1 -40.99 -18.20 -10.80
N ALA A 2 -39.68 -17.92 -10.76
CA ALA A 2 -39.13 -16.58 -10.61
C ALA A 2 -38.02 -16.45 -11.67
N THR A 3 -38.29 -15.61 -12.66
CA THR A 3 -37.44 -15.32 -13.81
C THR A 3 -36.43 -14.24 -13.45
N GLN A 4 -35.14 -14.55 -13.61
CA GLN A 4 -34.04 -13.58 -13.56
C GLN A 4 -34.05 -12.66 -14.78
N PRO A 5 -33.78 -11.35 -14.64
CA PRO A 5 -33.27 -10.52 -15.73
C PRO A 5 -31.73 -10.56 -15.76
N LEU A 6 -31.21 -10.69 -16.97
CA LEU A 6 -29.79 -10.64 -17.33
C LEU A 6 -29.19 -9.27 -16.97
N GLY A 7 -28.16 -9.26 -16.11
CA GLY A 7 -27.35 -8.08 -15.82
C GLY A 7 -26.38 -7.77 -16.96
N PRO A 8 -26.09 -6.48 -17.24
CA PRO A 8 -25.15 -6.07 -18.27
C PRO A 8 -23.71 -6.46 -17.88
N VAL A 9 -22.96 -6.90 -18.89
CA VAL A 9 -21.54 -7.25 -18.83
C VAL A 9 -20.74 -6.01 -18.46
N LEU A 10 -20.24 -5.96 -17.21
CA LEU A 10 -19.25 -4.99 -16.77
C LEU A 10 -17.86 -5.39 -17.29
N SER A 11 -17.33 -4.57 -18.18
CA SER A 11 -15.94 -4.66 -18.67
C SER A 11 -14.93 -4.47 -17.53
N PRO A 12 -13.81 -5.21 -17.51
CA PRO A 12 -12.82 -5.14 -16.44
C PRO A 12 -12.07 -3.80 -16.44
N SER A 13 -11.95 -3.23 -15.24
CA SER A 13 -11.31 -1.97 -14.91
C SER A 13 -9.82 -1.90 -15.26
N HIS A 14 -9.43 -0.71 -15.72
CA HIS A 14 -8.14 -0.32 -16.29
C HIS A 14 -6.95 -0.45 -15.33
N GLY A 15 -5.87 -1.05 -15.81
CA GLY A 15 -4.54 -0.96 -15.22
C GLY A 15 -3.86 0.35 -15.63
N GLY A 16 -3.61 1.22 -14.66
CA GLY A 16 -2.75 2.40 -14.83
C GLY A 16 -1.27 2.05 -14.62
N PRO A 17 -0.34 2.84 -15.21
CA PRO A 17 1.09 2.66 -15.00
C PRO A 17 1.41 3.13 -13.58
N SER A 18 1.66 2.19 -12.67
CA SER A 18 2.17 2.48 -11.34
C SER A 18 3.55 1.84 -11.20
N SER A 19 4.54 2.67 -10.95
CA SER A 19 5.72 2.28 -10.20
C SER A 19 5.22 1.66 -8.89
N PHE A 20 5.31 0.34 -8.82
CA PHE A 20 4.97 -0.50 -7.66
C PHE A 20 3.47 -0.71 -7.37
N SER A 21 2.72 -1.26 -8.32
CA SER A 21 1.61 -2.19 -7.96
C SER A 21 1.77 -3.55 -8.66
N SER A 22 1.20 -4.59 -8.07
CA SER A 22 1.21 -5.95 -8.63
C SER A 22 0.02 -6.16 -9.55
N SER A 23 0.23 -6.13 -10.86
CA SER A 23 -0.72 -6.67 -11.84
C SER A 23 -0.48 -8.17 -12.01
N VAL A 24 -1.54 -8.96 -11.89
CA VAL A 24 -1.63 -10.33 -12.39
C VAL A 24 -2.51 -10.26 -13.63
N SER A 25 -2.00 -10.72 -14.76
CA SER A 25 -2.74 -10.79 -16.04
C SER A 25 -3.94 -11.74 -15.92
N LEU A 26 -5.13 -11.27 -16.33
CA LEU A 26 -6.33 -12.08 -16.50
C LEU A 26 -6.64 -12.18 -17.99
N GLY A 27 -6.26 -13.32 -18.57
CA GLY A 27 -6.65 -13.74 -19.91
C GLY A 27 -6.53 -15.26 -19.97
N GLY A 28 -7.63 -15.96 -19.66
CA GLY A 28 -7.68 -17.41 -19.66
C GLY A 28 -8.96 -17.90 -19.02
N GLN A 29 -9.73 -18.71 -19.76
CA GLN A 29 -10.98 -19.34 -19.38
C GLN A 29 -10.95 -19.90 -17.94
N TRP A 30 -12.06 -19.76 -17.22
CA TRP A 30 -12.28 -20.34 -15.90
C TRP A 30 -12.11 -21.87 -15.94
N ALA A 31 -10.89 -22.34 -15.72
CA ALA A 31 -10.59 -23.65 -15.20
C ALA A 31 -10.43 -23.52 -13.68
N PRO A 32 -10.83 -24.54 -12.88
CA PRO A 32 -10.67 -24.49 -11.43
C PRO A 32 -9.19 -24.24 -11.09
N ARG A 33 -8.92 -23.07 -10.48
CA ARG A 33 -7.58 -22.68 -10.05
C ARG A 33 -7.03 -23.76 -9.10
N ARG A 34 -5.82 -24.24 -9.38
CA ARG A 34 -5.03 -25.03 -8.43
C ARG A 34 -4.94 -24.24 -7.10
N PRO A 35 -5.08 -24.91 -5.94
CA PRO A 35 -5.07 -24.24 -4.65
C PRO A 35 -3.76 -23.48 -4.46
N ALA A 36 -3.86 -22.26 -3.94
CA ALA A 36 -2.70 -21.52 -3.47
C ALA A 36 -1.95 -22.36 -2.41
N VAL A 37 -0.62 -22.37 -2.49
CA VAL A 37 0.26 -23.11 -1.58
C VAL A 37 0.07 -22.56 -0.16
N SER A 38 -0.76 -23.24 0.64
CA SER A 38 -0.81 -23.11 2.09
C SER A 38 -0.03 -24.28 2.67
N SER A 39 1.12 -24.00 3.26
CA SER A 39 1.82 -24.93 4.13
C SER A 39 0.86 -25.33 5.27
N LYS A 40 0.73 -26.64 5.58
CA LYS A 40 -0.18 -27.17 6.61
C LYS A 40 0.62 -27.76 7.79
N VAL A 41 0.38 -27.30 9.03
CA VAL A 41 0.69 -28.11 10.21
C VAL A 41 -0.60 -28.83 10.59
N SER A 42 -0.67 -30.12 10.31
CA SER A 42 -1.74 -30.95 10.86
C SER A 42 -1.36 -31.37 12.28
N CYS A 43 -1.85 -30.64 13.29
CA CYS A 43 -2.05 -31.20 14.62
C CYS A 43 -3.55 -31.43 14.79
N THR A 44 -4.01 -32.65 14.50
CA THR A 44 -5.41 -33.03 14.60
C THR A 44 -5.82 -33.06 16.08
N ARG A 45 -6.86 -32.31 16.45
CA ARG A 45 -7.57 -32.52 17.71
C ARG A 45 -8.76 -33.43 17.47
N ILE A 46 -8.86 -34.49 18.27
CA ILE A 46 -10.00 -35.41 18.32
C ILE A 46 -11.19 -34.68 18.95
N GLY A 47 -12.32 -34.69 18.25
CA GLY A 47 -13.62 -34.29 18.78
C GLY A 47 -14.70 -35.18 18.18
N LEU A 48 -15.37 -35.96 19.03
CA LEU A 48 -16.57 -36.71 18.68
C LEU A 48 -17.73 -35.74 18.43
N SER A 49 -18.38 -35.86 17.29
CA SER A 49 -19.76 -35.39 17.10
C SER A 49 -20.56 -36.48 16.40
N GLU A 50 -21.65 -36.92 17.03
CA GLU A 50 -22.72 -37.63 16.34
C GLU A 50 -23.21 -36.80 15.16
N VAL A 51 -23.38 -37.48 14.03
CA VAL A 51 -23.80 -36.93 12.75
C VAL A 51 -25.32 -36.71 12.77
N ASP A 52 -25.78 -35.50 12.44
CA ASP A 52 -26.73 -35.40 11.32
C ASP A 52 -26.63 -34.09 10.54
N ASN A 53 -26.54 -34.26 9.21
CA ASN A 53 -26.68 -33.32 8.09
C ASN A 53 -25.79 -32.05 7.97
N GLY A 54 -24.70 -32.14 7.17
CA GLY A 54 -24.18 -30.99 6.42
C GLY A 54 -22.71 -31.00 5.96
N LYS A 55 -22.37 -31.86 4.98
CA LYS A 55 -21.13 -31.96 4.17
C LYS A 55 -19.88 -31.13 4.54
N VAL A 56 -18.85 -31.86 4.97
CA VAL A 56 -17.42 -31.50 5.05
C VAL A 56 -16.71 -31.88 3.74
N VAL A 57 -15.79 -31.04 3.24
CA VAL A 57 -14.88 -31.39 2.12
C VAL A 57 -13.46 -31.49 2.67
N GLY A 58 -12.97 -32.73 2.84
CA GLY A 58 -11.60 -33.04 3.25
C GLY A 58 -11.53 -34.34 4.05
N HIS A 59 -11.17 -35.44 3.39
CA HIS A 59 -11.02 -36.78 3.98
C HIS A 59 -9.67 -36.89 4.71
N ILE A 60 -9.63 -37.61 5.83
CA ILE A 60 -8.40 -38.13 6.46
C ILE A 60 -8.64 -39.63 6.71
N ASP A 61 -7.64 -40.46 6.39
CA ASP A 61 -7.60 -41.87 6.77
C ASP A 61 -7.03 -41.99 8.18
N VAL A 62 -7.75 -42.73 9.01
CA VAL A 62 -7.28 -43.28 10.27
C VAL A 62 -6.99 -44.74 9.98
N ASP A 63 -5.73 -45.14 9.94
CA ASP A 63 -5.42 -46.55 10.13
C ASP A 63 -5.60 -46.84 11.63
N GLU A 64 -6.79 -47.34 11.98
CA GLU A 64 -7.10 -47.96 13.26
C GLU A 64 -6.68 -49.45 13.31
N GLU A 65 -6.08 -49.97 12.23
CA GLU A 65 -5.42 -51.27 12.17
C GLU A 65 -3.90 -51.00 12.13
N GLU A 66 -3.03 -51.37 13.07
CA GLU A 66 -2.94 -52.58 13.87
C GLU A 66 -2.17 -52.32 15.19
N GLN A 67 -2.49 -53.13 16.20
CA GLN A 67 -1.79 -53.33 17.48
C GLN A 67 -1.98 -52.28 18.57
N THR A 68 -3.16 -52.32 19.19
CA THR A 68 -3.28 -52.09 20.64
C THR A 68 -2.48 -53.15 21.41
N MET A 69 -1.18 -52.96 21.61
CA MET A 69 -0.55 -53.46 22.83
C MET A 69 -0.88 -52.47 23.96
N GLN A 70 -2.04 -52.66 24.59
CA GLN A 70 -2.34 -52.04 25.87
C GLN A 70 -1.37 -52.58 26.92
N VAL A 71 -0.24 -51.91 27.08
CA VAL A 71 0.58 -52.04 28.29
C VAL A 71 0.43 -50.73 29.06
N GLN A 72 -0.35 -50.77 30.15
CA GLN A 72 -0.45 -49.72 31.17
C GLN A 72 -0.98 -48.32 30.75
N GLY A 73 -2.00 -48.23 29.89
CA GLY A 73 -2.75 -46.97 29.70
C GLY A 73 -1.94 -45.82 29.07
N ILE A 74 -0.96 -46.16 28.24
CA ILE A 74 -0.15 -45.24 27.41
C ILE A 74 -0.62 -45.38 25.96
N THR A 75 -0.91 -44.26 25.31
CA THR A 75 -1.29 -44.16 23.89
C THR A 75 -0.14 -43.53 23.12
N THR A 76 0.26 -44.13 22.00
CA THR A 76 1.25 -43.51 21.10
C THR A 76 0.57 -42.44 20.26
N VAL A 77 1.11 -41.22 20.26
CA VAL A 77 0.64 -40.12 19.43
C VAL A 77 1.76 -39.65 18.52
N THR A 78 1.47 -39.54 17.23
CA THR A 78 2.44 -39.12 16.20
C THR A 78 2.15 -37.70 15.75
N ALA A 79 3.16 -36.82 15.78
CA ALA A 79 3.10 -35.48 15.20
C ALA A 79 3.88 -35.42 13.88
N ILE A 80 3.25 -34.83 12.87
CA ILE A 80 3.86 -34.54 11.58
C ILE A 80 4.09 -33.03 11.48
N VAL A 81 5.32 -32.61 11.19
CA VAL A 81 5.70 -31.22 10.99
C VAL A 81 6.20 -31.04 9.57
N VAL A 82 5.55 -30.15 8.83
CA VAL A 82 5.94 -29.79 7.47
C VAL A 82 6.69 -28.47 7.52
N MET A 83 7.92 -28.48 6.99
CA MET A 83 8.83 -27.34 7.02
C MET A 83 9.29 -26.96 5.63
N CYS A 84 9.38 -25.65 5.38
CA CYS A 84 10.02 -25.13 4.17
C CYS A 84 11.32 -24.43 4.56
N LEU A 85 12.39 -24.72 3.82
CA LEU A 85 13.63 -23.96 3.89
C LEU A 85 13.48 -22.60 3.21
N LYS A 86 14.28 -21.63 3.67
CA LYS A 86 14.55 -20.40 2.91
C LYS A 86 15.17 -20.74 1.53
N GLU A 87 14.52 -20.31 0.45
CA GLU A 87 15.00 -20.34 -0.93
C GLU A 87 16.38 -19.66 -1.03
N GLY A 88 17.40 -20.42 -1.45
CA GLY A 88 18.77 -19.94 -1.60
C GLY A 88 19.72 -20.29 -0.46
N ILE A 89 19.23 -20.91 0.63
CA ILE A 89 20.06 -21.39 1.76
C ILE A 89 20.24 -22.92 1.73
N SER A 90 19.56 -23.64 0.83
CA SER A 90 19.63 -25.10 0.68
C SER A 90 20.91 -25.55 -0.02
N THR A 91 22.03 -25.64 0.70
CA THR A 91 23.22 -26.37 0.24
C THR A 91 23.00 -27.88 0.43
N PRO A 92 23.60 -28.76 -0.41
CA PRO A 92 23.51 -30.21 -0.22
C PRO A 92 23.91 -30.67 1.18
N GLU A 93 24.90 -30.02 1.78
CA GLU A 93 25.37 -30.24 3.15
C GLU A 93 24.29 -29.91 4.19
N LYS A 94 23.59 -28.78 4.05
CA LYS A 94 22.50 -28.40 4.95
C LYS A 94 21.30 -29.31 4.83
N VAL A 95 20.97 -29.73 3.60
CA VAL A 95 19.92 -30.72 3.36
C VAL A 95 20.29 -32.06 4.00
N ALA A 96 21.55 -32.49 3.86
CA ALA A 96 22.04 -33.71 4.51
C ALA A 96 21.99 -33.61 6.04
N ASP A 97 22.37 -32.48 6.62
CA ASP A 97 22.26 -32.25 8.07
C ASP A 97 20.79 -32.25 8.54
N MET A 98 19.89 -31.68 7.74
CA MET A 98 18.45 -31.66 8.03
C MET A 98 17.82 -33.06 8.01
N VAL A 99 18.28 -33.93 7.11
CA VAL A 99 17.79 -35.31 6.98
C VAL A 99 18.38 -36.21 8.07
N ASN A 100 19.66 -36.03 8.40
CA ASN A 100 20.40 -37.02 9.19
C ASN A 100 20.63 -36.65 10.67
N ARG A 101 20.35 -35.41 11.10
CA ARG A 101 20.58 -34.98 12.49
C ARG A 101 19.28 -34.78 13.26
N ASN A 102 19.34 -34.97 14.58
CA ASN A 102 18.29 -34.57 15.51
C ASN A 102 18.43 -33.08 15.83
N TRP A 103 17.79 -32.23 15.04
CA TRP A 103 17.82 -30.77 15.22
C TRP A 103 16.43 -30.20 15.57
N LEU A 104 15.35 -30.89 15.21
CA LEU A 104 13.98 -30.50 15.49
C LEU A 104 13.47 -31.28 16.71
N PHE A 105 12.96 -30.58 17.70
CA PHE A 105 12.36 -31.18 18.90
C PHE A 105 10.95 -30.65 19.11
N LEU A 106 10.06 -31.54 19.53
CA LEU A 106 8.65 -31.26 19.74
C LEU A 106 8.27 -31.62 21.19
N ASP A 107 7.42 -30.81 21.81
CA ASP A 107 6.83 -31.10 23.12
C ASP A 107 5.33 -30.80 23.07
N PHE A 108 4.50 -31.72 23.56
CA PHE A 108 3.05 -31.52 23.66
C PHE A 108 2.67 -30.90 24.99
N PHE A 109 1.72 -29.96 24.92
CA PHE A 109 1.05 -29.40 26.08
C PHE A 109 -0.37 -29.95 26.18
N SER A 110 -0.75 -30.38 27.38
CA SER A 110 -2.12 -30.79 27.68
C SER A 110 -3.07 -29.59 27.56
N SER A 111 -4.26 -29.81 27.01
CA SER A 111 -5.30 -28.79 26.94
C SER A 111 -6.08 -28.65 28.26
N SER A 112 -6.11 -29.70 29.09
CA SER A 112 -6.86 -29.77 30.34
C SER A 112 -6.03 -29.42 31.57
N THR A 113 -4.72 -29.69 31.52
CA THR A 113 -3.78 -29.49 32.63
C THR A 113 -2.56 -28.70 32.16
N GLU A 114 -1.80 -28.08 33.07
CA GLU A 114 -0.55 -27.38 32.73
C GLU A 114 0.64 -28.36 32.57
N ARG A 115 0.37 -29.65 32.31
CA ARG A 115 1.38 -30.67 32.07
C ARG A 115 1.83 -30.59 30.61
N HIS A 116 3.11 -30.85 30.39
CA HIS A 116 3.70 -31.06 29.08
C HIS A 116 4.51 -32.36 29.07
N THR A 117 4.85 -32.86 27.88
CA THR A 117 5.67 -34.06 27.72
C THR A 117 7.16 -33.74 27.88
N GLU A 118 8.02 -34.74 27.77
CA GLU A 118 9.45 -34.48 27.55
C GLU A 118 9.69 -34.21 26.06
N PRO A 119 10.53 -33.22 25.69
CA PRO A 119 10.83 -32.94 24.29
C PRO A 119 11.38 -34.17 23.55
N GLN A 120 10.71 -34.56 22.46
CA GLN A 120 11.13 -35.66 21.60
C GLN A 120 11.73 -35.14 20.29
N PRO A 121 12.79 -35.77 19.76
CA PRO A 121 13.30 -35.42 18.44
C PRO A 121 12.30 -35.81 17.36
N ALA A 122 12.15 -34.96 16.36
CA ALA A 122 11.43 -35.28 15.13
C ALA A 122 12.42 -35.77 14.07
N LYS A 123 12.12 -36.92 13.47
CA LYS A 123 12.93 -37.55 12.43
C LYS A 123 12.40 -37.18 11.05
N TYR A 124 13.30 -36.99 10.09
CA TYR A 124 12.91 -36.76 8.71
C TYR A 124 12.19 -37.99 8.15
N LEU A 125 11.04 -37.78 7.51
CA LEU A 125 10.23 -38.81 6.88
C LEU A 125 10.41 -38.81 5.37
N ARG A 126 10.09 -37.68 4.72
CA ARG A 126 10.17 -37.50 3.26
C ARG A 126 10.14 -36.03 2.87
N MET A 127 10.41 -35.76 1.60
CA MET A 127 10.19 -34.46 0.97
C MET A 127 8.89 -34.53 0.16
N ASP A 128 8.11 -33.45 0.16
CA ASP A 128 6.97 -33.29 -0.74
C ASP A 128 7.48 -32.75 -2.08
N ASP A 129 7.39 -33.58 -3.12
CA ASP A 129 7.87 -33.25 -4.47
C ASP A 129 7.13 -32.08 -5.14
N VAL A 130 5.92 -31.76 -4.67
CA VAL A 130 5.09 -30.69 -5.23
C VAL A 130 5.42 -29.35 -4.57
N THR A 131 5.61 -29.35 -3.25
CA THR A 131 5.83 -28.12 -2.47
C THR A 131 7.29 -27.85 -2.16
N GLY A 132 8.18 -28.84 -2.31
CA GLY A 132 9.58 -28.77 -1.88
C GLY A 132 9.75 -28.75 -0.36
N SER A 133 8.72 -29.13 0.39
CA SER A 133 8.71 -29.09 1.86
C SER A 133 9.29 -30.37 2.45
N PHE A 134 10.04 -30.25 3.54
CA PHE A 134 10.54 -31.38 4.32
C PHE A 134 9.51 -31.78 5.38
N ILE A 135 9.17 -33.07 5.42
CA ILE A 135 8.19 -33.63 6.35
C ILE A 135 8.95 -34.39 7.43
N TYR A 136 8.71 -34.01 8.69
CA TYR A 136 9.27 -34.63 9.88
C TYR A 136 8.16 -35.32 10.69
N GLU A 137 8.53 -36.39 11.38
CA GLU A 137 7.65 -37.17 12.25
C GLU A 137 8.28 -37.34 13.64
N SER A 138 7.48 -37.18 14.69
CA SER A 138 7.87 -37.54 16.06
C SER A 138 6.75 -38.33 16.74
N SER A 139 7.12 -39.35 17.52
CA SER A 139 6.18 -40.24 18.21
C SER A 139 6.33 -40.11 19.72
N PHE A 140 5.20 -40.01 20.42
CA PHE A 140 5.14 -39.77 21.86
C PHE A 140 4.32 -40.85 22.56
N GLY A 141 4.85 -41.44 23.63
CA GLY A 141 4.05 -42.25 24.55
C GLY A 141 3.33 -41.36 25.55
N VAL A 142 2.02 -41.14 25.35
CA VAL A 142 1.21 -40.24 26.18
C VAL A 142 0.29 -41.05 27.09
N ARG A 143 0.41 -40.89 28.41
CA ARG A 143 -0.51 -41.53 29.37
C ARG A 143 -1.93 -40.98 29.21
N SER A 144 -2.95 -41.81 29.39
CA SER A 144 -4.37 -41.40 29.40
C SER A 144 -4.65 -40.18 30.30
N SER A 145 -3.96 -40.09 31.45
CA SER A 145 -4.05 -38.95 32.38
C SER A 145 -3.53 -37.60 31.85
N PHE A 146 -2.88 -37.58 30.69
CA PHE A 146 -2.41 -36.36 30.03
C PHE A 146 -3.57 -35.58 29.38
N GLY A 147 -4.65 -36.25 29.00
CA GLY A 147 -5.78 -35.65 28.32
C GLY A 147 -5.48 -35.27 26.86
N THR A 148 -6.32 -34.44 26.25
CA THR A 148 -6.16 -34.03 24.85
C THR A 148 -5.06 -32.99 24.69
N ILE A 149 -4.29 -33.08 23.60
CA ILE A 149 -3.26 -32.10 23.24
C ILE A 149 -3.91 -30.74 22.97
N GLY A 150 -3.31 -29.68 23.51
CA GLY A 150 -3.78 -28.30 23.41
C GLY A 150 -2.82 -27.36 22.69
N ALA A 151 -1.52 -27.64 22.72
CA ALA A 151 -0.49 -26.92 21.99
C ALA A 151 0.72 -27.83 21.74
N VAL A 152 1.57 -27.45 20.80
CA VAL A 152 2.85 -28.09 20.50
C VAL A 152 3.92 -27.02 20.57
N ASP A 153 4.93 -27.21 21.40
CA ASP A 153 6.16 -26.42 21.36
C ASP A 153 7.12 -27.02 20.34
N VAL A 154 7.76 -26.15 19.55
CA VAL A 154 8.63 -26.53 18.45
C VAL A 154 9.98 -25.85 18.63
N VAL A 155 11.00 -26.65 18.94
CA VAL A 155 12.35 -26.15 19.17
C VAL A 155 13.22 -26.48 17.96
N ASN A 156 13.62 -25.44 17.25
CA ASN A 156 14.61 -25.52 16.18
C ASN A 156 16.03 -25.35 16.73
N ARG A 157 16.84 -26.42 16.74
CA ARG A 157 18.29 -26.36 17.06
C ARG A 157 19.16 -26.30 15.80
N PHE A 158 18.56 -26.23 14.63
CA PHE A 158 19.27 -25.97 13.40
C PHE A 158 19.65 -24.49 13.36
N ASN A 159 20.91 -24.18 13.03
CA ASN A 159 21.42 -22.81 12.98
C ASN A 159 20.92 -22.06 11.72
N THR A 160 19.74 -22.39 11.22
CA THR A 160 19.09 -21.79 10.06
C THR A 160 17.58 -21.72 10.33
N GLU A 161 16.99 -20.61 9.93
CA GLU A 161 15.55 -20.36 10.06
C GLU A 161 14.72 -21.29 9.16
N VAL A 162 13.56 -21.70 9.67
CA VAL A 162 12.61 -22.59 8.99
C VAL A 162 11.20 -22.03 9.13
N TYR A 163 10.36 -22.23 8.12
CA TYR A 163 8.96 -21.85 8.17
C TYR A 163 8.09 -23.03 8.63
N ILE A 164 7.33 -22.81 9.70
CA ILE A 164 6.34 -23.74 10.24
C ILE A 164 4.95 -23.27 9.81
N SER A 165 4.06 -24.20 9.49
CA SER A 165 2.70 -23.90 9.06
C SER A 165 1.65 -23.86 10.18
N ASP A 166 0.41 -23.49 9.85
CA ASP A 166 -0.64 -23.20 10.84
C ASP A 166 -1.19 -24.45 11.56
N ILE A 167 -1.39 -24.33 12.88
CA ILE A 167 -2.19 -25.24 13.71
C ILE A 167 -3.61 -24.67 13.83
N GLU A 168 -4.62 -25.42 13.37
CA GLU A 168 -5.99 -24.94 13.30
C GLU A 168 -6.77 -25.18 14.61
N SER A 169 -6.83 -24.15 15.44
CA SER A 169 -7.78 -24.10 16.56
C SER A 169 -8.15 -22.66 16.89
N SER A 170 -9.43 -22.41 17.19
CA SER A 170 -9.94 -21.07 17.47
C SER A 170 -10.73 -21.02 18.76
N TYR A 171 -10.32 -20.12 19.66
CA TYR A 171 -10.93 -19.94 20.98
C TYR A 171 -11.04 -18.46 21.35
N LEU A 172 -12.20 -18.07 21.86
CA LEU A 172 -12.32 -16.85 22.66
C LEU A 172 -11.49 -16.99 23.96
N PRO A 173 -11.11 -15.87 24.60
CA PRO A 173 -10.41 -15.93 25.89
C PRO A 173 -11.14 -16.77 26.95
N SER A 174 -12.49 -16.68 27.01
CA SER A 174 -13.33 -17.45 27.92
C SER A 174 -13.35 -18.95 27.60
N GLN A 175 -13.18 -19.32 26.34
CA GLN A 175 -13.21 -20.69 25.82
C GLN A 175 -11.82 -21.34 25.75
N THR A 176 -10.77 -20.62 26.13
CA THR A 176 -9.40 -21.14 26.03
C THR A 176 -9.25 -22.33 26.99
N PRO A 177 -8.81 -23.51 26.51
CA PRO A 177 -8.63 -24.68 27.37
C PRO A 177 -7.68 -24.38 28.54
N ARG A 178 -7.99 -24.92 29.72
CA ARG A 178 -7.31 -24.55 30.98
C ARG A 178 -5.79 -24.71 30.90
N GLY A 179 -5.31 -25.80 30.29
CA GLY A 179 -3.88 -26.12 30.20
C GLY A 179 -3.06 -25.15 29.36
N VAL A 180 -3.68 -24.43 28.40
CA VAL A 180 -2.99 -23.49 27.51
C VAL A 180 -3.31 -22.01 27.80
N LYS A 181 -4.03 -21.73 28.91
CA LYS A 181 -4.36 -20.35 29.29
C LYS A 181 -3.13 -19.51 29.60
N ASN A 182 -2.10 -20.08 30.21
CA ASN A 182 -0.86 -19.36 30.53
C ASN A 182 -0.05 -19.11 29.26
N LEU A 183 0.11 -20.11 28.39
CA LEU A 183 0.76 -19.95 27.07
C LEU A 183 0.14 -18.82 26.25
N ARG A 184 -1.20 -18.74 26.20
CA ARG A 184 -1.91 -17.64 25.53
C ARG A 184 -1.51 -16.26 26.08
N LYS A 185 -1.34 -16.14 27.40
CA LYS A 185 -0.99 -14.87 28.06
C LYS A 185 0.49 -14.53 27.86
N GLU A 186 1.36 -15.53 27.95
CA GLU A 186 2.81 -15.37 27.80
C GLU A 186 3.18 -15.00 26.37
N GLU A 187 2.58 -15.64 25.36
CA GLU A 187 2.79 -15.28 23.95
C GLU A 187 2.38 -13.82 23.69
N LEU A 188 1.21 -13.40 24.17
CA LEU A 188 0.78 -12.00 24.04
C LEU A 188 1.71 -11.02 24.79
N LYS A 189 2.34 -11.44 25.88
CA LYS A 189 3.34 -10.62 26.60
C LYS A 189 4.64 -10.54 25.80
N ALA A 190 5.09 -11.65 25.20
CA ALA A 190 6.27 -11.70 24.34
C ALA A 190 6.09 -10.83 23.09
N ILE A 191 4.96 -10.97 22.37
CA ILE A 191 4.62 -10.17 21.19
C ILE A 191 4.60 -8.66 21.49
N ARG A 192 4.16 -8.24 22.68
CA ARG A 192 4.16 -6.81 23.06
C ARG A 192 5.55 -6.25 23.36
N GLY A 193 6.48 -7.10 23.78
CA GLY A 193 7.76 -6.69 24.32
C GLY A 193 7.63 -5.76 25.54
N ASN A 194 8.66 -4.94 25.75
CA ASN A 194 8.79 -4.04 26.91
C ASN A 194 8.88 -2.54 26.52
N GLY A 195 8.71 -2.20 25.24
CA GLY A 195 8.80 -0.84 24.71
C GLY A 195 10.21 -0.22 24.70
N ARG A 196 11.26 -0.99 24.97
CA ARG A 196 12.65 -0.52 25.06
C ARG A 196 13.57 -1.28 24.10
N GLY A 197 14.76 -0.75 23.89
CA GLY A 197 15.79 -1.36 23.05
C GLY A 197 15.55 -1.19 21.55
N GLU A 198 16.64 -1.36 20.79
CA GLU A 198 16.61 -1.46 19.33
C GLU A 198 16.14 -2.86 18.93
N ARG A 199 15.23 -2.93 17.96
CA ARG A 199 14.66 -4.18 17.48
C ARG A 199 15.62 -4.94 16.58
N LYS A 200 15.60 -6.27 16.66
CA LYS A 200 16.46 -7.18 15.88
C LYS A 200 15.65 -8.03 14.91
N GLU A 201 16.27 -8.44 13.79
CA GLU A 201 15.59 -9.11 12.66
C GLU A 201 14.75 -10.34 13.05
N TRP A 202 15.22 -11.14 14.02
CA TRP A 202 14.52 -12.33 14.50
C TRP A 202 13.42 -12.05 15.53
N GLU A 203 13.25 -10.80 15.98
CA GLU A 203 12.25 -10.46 17.00
C GLU A 203 10.85 -10.38 16.41
N ARG A 204 9.86 -10.86 17.16
CA ARG A 204 8.43 -10.81 16.84
C ARG A 204 7.70 -9.77 17.71
N VAL A 205 8.33 -8.62 17.94
CA VAL A 205 7.84 -7.58 18.88
C VAL A 205 7.11 -6.48 18.13
N TYR A 206 5.82 -6.34 18.41
CA TYR A 206 4.95 -5.34 17.81
C TYR A 206 4.73 -4.21 18.82
N ASP A 207 5.11 -2.99 18.46
CA ASP A 207 4.86 -1.80 19.30
C ASP A 207 4.75 -0.53 18.44
N TYR A 208 4.31 0.57 19.05
CA TYR A 208 4.03 1.82 18.35
C TYR A 208 5.15 2.85 18.51
N ASP A 209 5.38 3.64 17.47
CA ASP A 209 6.17 4.87 17.52
C ASP A 209 5.64 5.88 16.49
N VAL A 210 6.09 7.12 16.58
CA VAL A 210 5.72 8.23 15.69
C VAL A 210 6.61 8.22 14.44
N TYR A 211 6.19 8.91 13.37
CA TYR A 211 7.02 9.10 12.18
C TYR A 211 8.06 10.18 12.46
N ASN A 212 9.18 9.76 13.03
CA ASN A 212 10.38 10.55 13.32
C ASN A 212 11.62 9.96 12.65
N ASP A 213 11.44 9.01 11.73
CA ASP A 213 12.48 8.25 11.03
C ASP A 213 12.57 8.60 9.54
N LEU A 214 12.03 9.77 9.14
CA LEU A 214 11.97 10.19 7.74
C LEU A 214 13.16 11.06 7.30
N GLY A 215 13.88 11.68 8.24
CA GLY A 215 15.03 12.54 7.95
C GLY A 215 16.37 11.91 8.34
N ASP A 216 17.47 12.51 7.87
CA ASP A 216 18.84 12.13 8.24
C ASP A 216 19.70 13.37 8.60
N PRO A 217 19.30 14.14 9.62
CA PRO A 217 19.92 15.42 9.97
C PRO A 217 21.37 15.31 10.46
N ASP A 218 21.84 14.09 10.79
CA ASP A 218 23.24 13.85 11.17
C ASP A 218 24.16 13.90 9.95
N ASN A 219 23.69 13.44 8.78
CA ASN A 219 24.47 13.46 7.53
C ASN A 219 24.20 14.71 6.69
N ASP A 220 22.95 15.17 6.63
CA ASP A 220 22.58 16.41 5.93
C ASP A 220 21.52 17.18 6.74
N PRO A 221 21.86 18.34 7.32
CA PRO A 221 20.91 19.17 8.07
C PRO A 221 19.65 19.56 7.29
N ALA A 222 19.72 19.65 5.96
CA ALA A 222 18.58 19.98 5.10
C ALA A 222 17.53 18.86 5.04
N THR A 223 17.89 17.64 5.44
CA THR A 223 16.96 16.49 5.51
C THR A 223 16.16 16.44 6.80
N ARG A 224 16.32 17.41 7.72
CA ARG A 224 15.47 17.51 8.90
C ARG A 224 14.00 17.57 8.48
N ARG A 225 13.16 16.75 9.10
CA ARG A 225 11.71 16.72 8.87
C ARG A 225 10.97 16.79 10.21
N PRO A 226 9.77 17.39 10.25
CA PRO A 226 8.98 17.44 11.47
C PRO A 226 8.52 16.04 11.88
N VAL A 227 8.42 15.80 13.18
CA VAL A 227 7.86 14.57 13.73
C VAL A 227 6.34 14.54 13.53
N LEU A 228 5.81 13.45 12.98
CA LEU A 228 4.37 13.26 12.76
C LEU A 228 3.81 12.19 13.70
N GLY A 229 2.69 12.50 14.35
CA GLY A 229 2.07 11.69 15.40
C GLY A 229 1.99 12.42 16.75
N GLY A 230 2.45 13.67 16.84
CA GLY A 230 2.32 14.53 18.02
C GLY A 230 0.97 15.24 18.11
N ARG A 231 0.83 16.18 19.06
CA ARG A 231 -0.35 17.04 19.17
C ARG A 231 -0.43 18.09 18.07
N GLU A 232 0.72 18.68 17.72
CA GLU A 232 0.81 19.72 16.68
C GLU A 232 0.65 19.16 15.26
N ARG A 233 1.08 17.91 15.05
CA ARG A 233 1.01 17.20 13.77
C ARG A 233 0.46 15.81 14.00
N PRO A 234 -0.86 15.67 14.19
CA PRO A 234 -1.51 14.38 14.38
C PRO A 234 -1.24 13.45 13.20
N TYR A 235 -0.99 12.17 13.51
CA TYR A 235 -0.73 11.15 12.49
C TYR A 235 -0.91 9.74 13.08
N PRO A 236 -1.27 8.74 12.26
CA PRO A 236 -1.23 7.34 12.66
C PRO A 236 0.15 6.92 13.18
N ARG A 237 0.18 5.92 14.06
CA ARG A 237 1.43 5.34 14.56
C ARG A 237 1.97 4.31 13.57
N ARG A 238 3.29 4.15 13.56
CA ARG A 238 4.01 3.11 12.80
C ARG A 238 4.64 2.09 13.75
N CYS A 239 5.20 1.03 13.17
CA CYS A 239 5.97 0.05 13.93
C CYS A 239 7.21 0.67 14.60
N ARG A 240 7.33 0.50 15.91
CA ARG A 240 8.52 0.90 16.66
C ARG A 240 9.73 0.07 16.22
N THR A 241 10.83 0.76 15.94
CA THR A 241 12.12 0.15 15.59
C THR A 241 13.18 0.36 16.67
N GLY A 242 13.10 1.46 17.41
CA GLY A 242 13.91 1.69 18.60
C GLY A 242 15.40 1.91 18.32
N ARG A 243 15.78 2.31 17.10
CA ARG A 243 17.13 2.76 16.78
C ARG A 243 17.46 4.00 17.59
N ARG A 244 18.75 4.32 17.65
CA ARG A 244 19.24 5.51 18.37
C ARG A 244 18.64 6.79 17.78
N ARG A 245 18.61 7.86 18.58
CA ARG A 245 18.28 9.20 18.11
C ARG A 245 19.42 9.80 17.29
N CYS A 246 19.09 10.69 16.36
CA CYS A 246 20.09 11.53 15.68
C CYS A 246 20.77 12.46 16.71
N ARG A 247 22.04 12.76 16.49
CA ARG A 247 22.82 13.69 17.31
C ARG A 247 22.42 15.15 17.05
N ALA A 248 22.21 15.51 15.79
CA ALA A 248 21.86 16.86 15.35
C ALA A 248 20.39 17.22 15.64
N ASP A 249 19.53 16.22 15.82
CA ASP A 249 18.14 16.36 16.21
C ASP A 249 17.68 15.17 17.05
N PRO A 250 17.70 15.28 18.39
CA PRO A 250 17.30 14.19 19.29
C PRO A 250 15.83 13.76 19.18
N SER A 251 14.98 14.53 18.48
CA SER A 251 13.59 14.14 18.21
C SER A 251 13.47 13.13 17.06
N SER A 252 14.47 13.08 16.18
CA SER A 252 14.55 12.18 15.03
C SER A 252 15.23 10.85 15.40
N GLU A 253 14.69 9.74 14.89
CA GLU A 253 15.33 8.41 14.93
C GLU A 253 16.34 8.29 13.79
N SER A 254 17.53 7.76 14.06
CA SER A 254 18.57 7.65 13.05
C SER A 254 18.21 6.65 11.94
N PRO A 255 18.75 6.84 10.72
CA PRO A 255 18.62 5.85 9.66
C PRO A 255 19.15 4.46 10.09
N PRO A 256 18.72 3.38 9.42
CA PRO A 256 19.27 2.04 9.67
C PRO A 256 20.77 1.98 9.38
N ALA A 257 21.54 1.37 10.30
CA ALA A 257 23.00 1.29 10.22
C ALA A 257 23.50 0.28 9.17
N THR A 258 22.70 -0.73 8.84
CA THR A 258 23.03 -1.79 7.87
C THR A 258 22.11 -1.74 6.65
N ALA A 259 22.48 -2.46 5.59
CA ALA A 259 21.67 -2.58 4.38
C ALA A 259 20.28 -3.23 4.64
N ASP A 260 20.17 -3.96 5.76
CA ASP A 260 19.07 -4.86 6.17
C ASP A 260 17.72 -4.16 6.39
N GLY A 261 17.67 -2.83 6.24
CA GLY A 261 16.43 -2.08 6.14
C GLY A 261 15.83 -1.67 7.49
N ILE A 262 14.58 -1.25 7.45
CA ILE A 262 13.85 -0.79 8.62
C ILE A 262 13.15 -2.00 9.23
N TYR A 263 13.41 -2.28 10.52
CA TYR A 263 12.82 -3.43 11.22
C TYR A 263 11.29 -3.50 11.07
N VAL A 264 10.82 -4.72 10.84
CA VAL A 264 9.45 -5.17 11.09
C VAL A 264 9.51 -6.50 11.85
N PRO A 265 8.45 -6.88 12.60
CA PRO A 265 8.38 -8.20 13.21
C PRO A 265 8.62 -9.30 12.19
N ARG A 266 9.39 -10.33 12.56
CA ARG A 266 9.91 -11.31 11.59
C ARG A 266 8.84 -11.96 10.70
N ASP A 267 7.66 -12.20 11.26
CA ASP A 267 6.51 -12.82 10.58
C ASP A 267 5.85 -11.88 9.55
N GLU A 268 6.10 -10.57 9.62
CA GLU A 268 5.57 -9.55 8.70
C GLU A 268 6.49 -9.29 7.49
N ALA A 269 7.76 -9.67 7.62
CA ALA A 269 8.75 -9.48 6.56
C ALA A 269 8.34 -10.27 5.31
N PHE A 270 8.72 -9.76 4.14
CA PHE A 270 8.42 -10.44 2.88
C PHE A 270 9.00 -11.85 2.86
N THR A 271 8.25 -12.77 2.23
CA THR A 271 8.82 -14.05 1.80
C THR A 271 9.93 -13.79 0.79
N GLU A 272 10.90 -14.68 0.64
CA GLU A 272 12.04 -14.46 -0.26
C GLU A 272 11.62 -14.21 -1.69
N ARG A 273 10.68 -15.00 -2.23
CA ARG A 273 10.11 -14.74 -3.55
C ARG A 273 9.59 -13.31 -3.68
N ARG A 274 8.91 -12.79 -2.66
CA ARG A 274 8.37 -11.42 -2.67
C ARG A 274 9.47 -10.38 -2.47
N ALA A 275 10.44 -10.64 -1.59
CA ALA A 275 11.61 -9.81 -1.36
C ALA A 275 12.48 -9.71 -2.62
N GLY A 276 12.74 -10.82 -3.30
CA GLY A 276 13.43 -10.90 -4.58
C GLY A 276 12.69 -10.16 -5.68
N ALA A 277 11.38 -10.40 -5.85
CA ALA A 277 10.58 -9.65 -6.81
C ALA A 277 10.59 -8.13 -6.53
N PHE A 278 10.52 -7.74 -5.25
CA PHE A 278 10.59 -6.34 -4.84
C PHE A 278 11.99 -5.74 -5.06
N ALA A 279 13.06 -6.46 -4.72
CA ALA A 279 14.45 -6.05 -4.92
C ALA A 279 14.77 -5.89 -6.41
N THR A 280 14.31 -6.81 -7.25
CA THR A 280 14.37 -6.72 -8.70
C THR A 280 13.66 -5.46 -9.17
N LYS A 281 12.38 -5.25 -8.82
CA LYS A 281 11.66 -4.01 -9.18
C LYS A 281 12.38 -2.74 -8.70
N ARG A 282 12.90 -2.74 -7.47
CA ARG A 282 13.65 -1.62 -6.91
C ARG A 282 14.92 -1.33 -7.70
N ALA A 283 15.73 -2.34 -8.00
CA ALA A 283 16.95 -2.20 -8.79
C ALA A 283 16.65 -1.60 -10.17
N LEU A 284 15.57 -2.07 -10.79
CA LEU A 284 15.09 -1.59 -12.07
C LEU A 284 14.60 -0.13 -12.00
N SER A 285 13.86 0.26 -10.97
CA SER A 285 13.44 1.65 -10.77
C SER A 285 14.61 2.58 -10.45
N MET A 286 15.59 2.16 -9.65
CA MET A 286 16.80 2.94 -9.38
C MET A 286 17.64 3.13 -10.65
N LEU A 287 17.74 2.10 -11.49
CA LEU A 287 18.39 2.19 -12.79
C LEU A 287 17.67 3.20 -13.69
N SER A 288 16.34 3.12 -13.78
CA SER A 288 15.54 4.11 -14.52
C SER A 288 15.75 5.54 -13.98
N ALA A 289 15.71 5.73 -12.66
CA ALA A 289 15.96 7.03 -12.03
C ALA A 289 17.38 7.55 -12.29
N PHE A 290 18.41 6.69 -12.20
CA PHE A 290 19.80 7.05 -12.47
C PHE A 290 20.01 7.42 -13.95
N THR A 291 19.46 6.64 -14.88
CA THR A 291 19.52 6.95 -16.32
C THR A 291 18.85 8.29 -16.60
N THR A 292 17.67 8.55 -16.01
CA THR A 292 16.99 9.84 -16.11
C THR A 292 17.82 10.97 -15.50
N ALA A 293 18.36 10.81 -14.29
CA ALA A 293 19.18 11.82 -13.62
C ALA A 293 20.45 12.16 -14.40
N ARG A 294 21.12 11.15 -14.99
CA ARG A 294 22.31 11.36 -15.83
C ARG A 294 21.96 12.00 -17.18
N ARG A 295 20.78 11.70 -17.76
CA ARG A 295 20.27 12.37 -18.98
C ARG A 295 19.94 13.85 -18.76
N VAL A 296 19.52 14.18 -17.54
CA VAL A 296 19.19 15.56 -17.12
C VAL A 296 20.41 16.25 -16.47
N SER A 297 21.51 15.53 -16.25
CA SER A 297 22.75 16.04 -15.66
C SER A 297 23.39 17.07 -16.59
N GLY A 298 23.32 18.34 -16.18
CA GLY A 298 23.81 19.49 -16.92
C GLY A 298 22.77 20.62 -16.99
N ASP A 299 21.47 20.29 -16.92
CA ASP A 299 20.41 21.29 -16.87
C ASP A 299 19.08 20.69 -16.36
N ARG A 300 18.85 20.80 -15.05
CA ARG A 300 17.58 20.41 -14.38
C ARG A 300 16.35 21.16 -14.94
N ARG A 301 16.54 22.25 -15.70
CA ARG A 301 15.47 23.04 -16.33
C ARG A 301 15.10 22.54 -17.73
N ARG A 302 15.73 21.48 -18.24
CA ARG A 302 15.37 20.90 -19.54
C ARG A 302 13.98 20.28 -19.49
N SER A 303 13.01 20.98 -20.06
CA SER A 303 11.66 20.49 -20.31
C SER A 303 11.63 19.59 -21.55
N PHE A 304 10.59 18.75 -21.67
CA PHE A 304 10.28 18.11 -22.94
C PHE A 304 10.03 19.19 -24.02
N PRO A 305 10.61 19.06 -25.23
CA PRO A 305 10.45 20.06 -26.29
C PRO A 305 9.07 20.03 -26.95
N SER A 306 8.34 18.91 -26.83
CA SER A 306 7.01 18.72 -27.42
C SER A 306 6.28 17.56 -26.74
N LEU A 307 4.96 17.47 -26.94
CA LEU A 307 4.16 16.31 -26.51
C LEU A 307 4.61 15.01 -27.19
N ALA A 308 5.03 15.08 -28.46
CA ALA A 308 5.57 13.91 -29.18
C ALA A 308 6.84 13.34 -28.51
N ALA A 309 7.66 14.18 -27.87
CA ALA A 309 8.82 13.72 -27.10
C ALA A 309 8.41 12.96 -25.81
N ILE A 310 7.20 13.19 -25.30
CA ILE A 310 6.62 12.41 -24.21
C ILE A 310 6.06 11.09 -24.78
N ASP A 311 5.32 11.15 -25.89
CA ASP A 311 4.72 9.95 -26.50
C ASP A 311 5.78 8.93 -26.94
N ALA A 312 6.91 9.37 -27.49
CA ALA A 312 7.96 8.45 -27.91
C ALA A 312 8.72 7.77 -26.74
N LEU A 313 8.42 8.11 -25.46
CA LEU A 313 8.81 7.28 -24.32
C LEU A 313 8.09 5.91 -24.30
N TYR A 314 6.94 5.82 -24.97
CA TYR A 314 6.11 4.62 -25.05
C TYR A 314 6.33 3.82 -26.34
N GLU A 315 6.76 4.50 -27.41
CA GLU A 315 6.90 3.92 -28.75
C GLU A 315 8.30 3.37 -29.03
N ASP A 316 9.32 4.15 -28.70
CA ASP A 316 10.68 3.88 -29.11
C ASP A 316 11.48 3.33 -27.93
N GLY A 317 11.98 2.10 -28.09
CA GLY A 317 12.91 1.47 -27.16
C GLY A 317 14.23 2.25 -27.05
N TYR A 318 14.20 3.38 -26.34
CA TYR A 318 15.33 4.23 -25.95
C TYR A 318 15.81 5.35 -26.91
N LYS A 319 15.02 5.88 -27.85
CA LYS A 319 15.52 6.89 -28.83
C LYS A 319 15.27 8.37 -28.52
N ASN A 320 14.46 8.74 -27.53
CA ASN A 320 14.26 10.15 -27.19
C ASN A 320 15.44 10.72 -26.37
N ARG A 321 16.51 11.10 -27.08
CA ARG A 321 17.62 11.92 -26.55
C ARG A 321 17.28 13.40 -26.79
N PRO A 322 17.40 14.32 -25.81
CA PRO A 322 17.62 15.72 -26.17
C PRO A 322 18.92 15.78 -27.00
N PRO A 323 18.96 16.50 -28.14
CA PRO A 323 20.12 16.51 -29.01
C PRO A 323 21.37 16.93 -28.21
N SER A 324 22.37 16.03 -28.14
CA SER A 324 23.62 16.27 -27.43
C SER A 324 24.57 17.06 -28.32
N SER A 325 25.19 18.12 -27.78
CA SER A 325 26.27 18.85 -28.42
C SER A 325 27.65 18.17 -28.30
N GLN A 326 27.74 16.96 -27.74
CA GLN A 326 28.99 16.22 -27.56
C GLN A 326 28.83 14.74 -27.96
N PRO A 327 29.54 14.26 -29.01
CA PRO A 327 29.46 12.88 -29.51
C PRO A 327 30.15 11.80 -28.66
N GLU A 328 30.88 12.16 -27.60
CA GLU A 328 31.77 11.22 -26.89
C GLU A 328 31.13 10.45 -25.72
N ALA A 329 29.81 10.57 -25.51
CA ALA A 329 29.11 9.91 -24.40
C ALA A 329 28.51 8.52 -24.75
N ASP A 330 28.91 7.91 -25.87
CA ASP A 330 28.31 6.67 -26.40
C ASP A 330 28.86 5.35 -25.79
N ASP A 331 29.74 5.37 -24.77
CA ASP A 331 30.21 4.16 -24.07
C ASP A 331 29.47 3.87 -22.74
N VAL A 332 28.47 4.70 -22.39
CA VAL A 332 27.72 4.53 -21.13
C VAL A 332 26.75 3.34 -21.20
N ASP A 333 26.22 3.03 -22.39
CA ASP A 333 25.30 1.91 -22.60
C ASP A 333 25.98 0.55 -22.38
N GLY A 334 27.26 0.41 -22.74
CA GLY A 334 28.05 -0.80 -22.50
C GLY A 334 28.40 -1.00 -21.02
N TYR A 335 28.77 0.08 -20.32
CA TYR A 335 29.11 0.04 -18.90
C TYR A 335 27.88 -0.22 -18.01
N LEU A 336 26.75 0.44 -18.28
CA LEU A 336 25.50 0.23 -17.54
C LEU A 336 24.93 -1.16 -17.80
N ALA A 337 24.90 -1.61 -19.06
CA ALA A 337 24.50 -2.97 -19.40
C ALA A 337 25.40 -3.99 -18.68
N GLY A 338 26.71 -3.78 -18.62
CA GLY A 338 27.64 -4.66 -17.90
C GLY A 338 27.45 -4.71 -16.38
N MET A 339 27.14 -3.58 -15.73
CA MET A 339 26.82 -3.54 -14.30
C MET A 339 25.49 -4.23 -13.98
N VAL A 340 24.47 -3.97 -14.80
CA VAL A 340 23.13 -4.55 -14.65
C VAL A 340 23.16 -6.05 -14.95
N GLN A 341 23.91 -6.46 -15.97
CA GLN A 341 24.13 -7.86 -16.30
C GLN A 341 24.82 -8.60 -15.14
N ARG A 342 25.78 -7.99 -14.41
CA ARG A 342 26.35 -8.62 -13.20
C ARG A 342 25.35 -8.75 -12.06
N GLN A 343 24.65 -7.67 -11.71
CA GLN A 343 23.76 -7.66 -10.55
C GLN A 343 22.49 -8.48 -10.77
N VAL A 344 21.99 -8.54 -12.00
CA VAL A 344 20.80 -9.31 -12.38
C VAL A 344 21.14 -10.78 -12.66
N LYS A 345 22.32 -11.11 -13.20
CA LYS A 345 22.79 -12.51 -13.29
C LYS A 345 23.09 -13.12 -11.92
N LEU A 346 23.33 -12.29 -10.90
CA LEU A 346 23.38 -12.68 -9.49
C LEU A 346 21.98 -12.93 -8.89
N LEU A 347 20.93 -12.26 -9.39
CA LEU A 347 19.55 -12.32 -8.85
C LEU A 347 18.63 -13.30 -9.61
N LEU A 348 18.82 -13.44 -10.92
CA LEU A 348 18.12 -14.36 -11.81
C LEU A 348 19.12 -15.46 -12.21
N LYS A 349 18.98 -16.65 -11.63
CA LYS A 349 19.73 -17.85 -12.04
C LYS A 349 19.19 -18.38 -13.38
N GLY A 350 19.23 -17.57 -14.43
CA GLY A 350 18.57 -17.87 -15.72
C GLY A 350 19.08 -17.05 -16.89
N GLU A 351 18.85 -17.58 -18.09
CA GLU A 351 19.54 -17.35 -19.36
C GLU A 351 19.48 -15.90 -19.89
N GLU A 352 20.55 -15.51 -20.59
CA GLU A 352 20.86 -14.14 -21.03
C GLU A 352 19.82 -13.49 -21.95
N GLU A 353 18.97 -14.28 -22.60
CA GLU A 353 17.93 -13.80 -23.53
C GLU A 353 16.63 -13.37 -22.82
N GLU A 354 16.19 -14.03 -21.75
CA GLU A 354 15.08 -13.54 -20.91
C GLU A 354 15.46 -12.19 -20.25
N PHE A 355 16.74 -12.02 -19.90
CA PHE A 355 17.27 -10.78 -19.35
C PHE A 355 17.21 -9.59 -20.33
N LYS A 356 17.57 -9.81 -21.61
CA LYS A 356 17.48 -8.77 -22.64
C LYS A 356 16.04 -8.34 -22.90
N GLU A 357 15.10 -9.28 -22.84
CA GLU A 357 13.68 -8.99 -23.01
C GLU A 357 13.09 -8.23 -21.81
N GLU A 358 13.44 -8.59 -20.57
CA GLU A 358 13.03 -7.84 -19.38
C GLU A 358 13.66 -6.43 -19.31
N LEU A 359 14.91 -6.27 -19.75
CA LEU A 359 15.52 -4.95 -19.92
C LEU A 359 14.81 -4.09 -20.97
N ARG A 360 14.38 -4.68 -22.10
CA ARG A 360 13.58 -3.98 -23.12
C ARG A 360 12.22 -3.55 -22.57
N LYS A 361 11.53 -4.44 -21.85
CA LYS A 361 10.26 -4.12 -21.16
C LYS A 361 10.42 -3.05 -20.07
N LEU A 362 11.61 -2.95 -19.47
CA LEU A 362 11.89 -1.97 -18.43
C LEU A 362 11.84 -0.53 -18.88
N PHE A 363 12.25 -0.33 -20.12
CA PHE A 363 12.45 0.98 -20.71
C PHE A 363 11.38 1.34 -21.74
N LYS A 364 10.60 0.35 -22.18
CA LYS A 364 9.33 0.58 -22.85
C LYS A 364 8.24 0.76 -21.78
N PHE A 365 7.81 2.00 -21.55
CA PHE A 365 6.67 2.23 -20.68
C PHE A 365 5.44 1.54 -21.26
N GLN A 366 4.69 0.83 -20.41
CA GLN A 366 3.39 0.32 -20.81
C GLN A 366 2.45 1.50 -21.01
N THR A 367 1.85 1.56 -22.19
CA THR A 367 0.76 2.48 -22.50
C THR A 367 -0.50 2.03 -21.78
N SER A 368 -1.30 3.01 -21.35
CA SER A 368 -2.66 2.70 -20.90
C SER A 368 -3.52 2.35 -22.12
N GLU A 369 -4.52 1.48 -21.94
CA GLU A 369 -5.42 1.07 -23.02
C GLU A 369 -6.11 2.27 -23.70
N ILE A 370 -6.40 3.33 -22.95
CA ILE A 370 -7.00 4.56 -23.50
C ILE A 370 -5.99 5.34 -24.37
N HIS A 371 -4.71 5.38 -23.98
CA HIS A 371 -3.66 6.01 -24.79
C HIS A 371 -3.39 5.23 -26.08
N ASP A 372 -3.46 3.89 -26.03
CA ASP A 372 -3.35 3.04 -27.22
C ASP A 372 -4.50 3.24 -28.21
N LYS A 373 -5.73 3.40 -27.71
CA LYS A 373 -6.92 3.63 -28.54
C LYS A 373 -6.98 5.05 -29.09
N ASP A 374 -6.62 6.03 -28.25
CA ASP A 374 -6.72 7.45 -28.56
C ASP A 374 -5.68 8.26 -27.75
N LYS A 375 -4.54 8.53 -28.37
CA LYS A 375 -3.41 9.27 -27.76
C LYS A 375 -3.77 10.69 -27.31
N LEU A 376 -4.86 11.27 -27.81
CA LEU A 376 -5.30 12.62 -27.49
C LEU A 376 -6.51 12.63 -26.53
N ALA A 377 -7.00 11.47 -26.10
CA ALA A 377 -8.15 11.37 -25.20
C ALA A 377 -7.95 12.20 -23.93
N TRP A 378 -6.74 12.24 -23.38
CA TRP A 378 -6.43 12.98 -22.15
C TRP A 378 -6.58 14.52 -22.28
N LEU A 379 -6.57 15.08 -23.50
CA LEU A 379 -6.82 16.51 -23.73
C LEU A 379 -8.30 16.88 -23.61
N ARG A 380 -9.20 15.89 -23.75
CA ARG A 380 -10.64 16.10 -23.75
C ARG A 380 -11.17 16.41 -22.35
N ASP A 381 -12.19 17.25 -22.29
CA ASP A 381 -12.84 17.64 -21.05
C ASP A 381 -13.65 16.48 -20.46
N GLU A 382 -14.19 15.62 -21.31
CA GLU A 382 -14.93 14.41 -20.94
C GLU A 382 -14.03 13.42 -20.19
N GLU A 383 -12.79 13.20 -20.65
CA GLU A 383 -11.86 12.27 -19.98
C GLU A 383 -11.36 12.87 -18.66
N PHE A 384 -11.04 14.17 -18.65
CA PHE A 384 -10.68 14.88 -17.42
C PHE A 384 -11.78 14.73 -16.35
N ALA A 385 -13.04 14.92 -16.71
CA ALA A 385 -14.15 14.77 -15.79
C ALA A 385 -14.44 13.30 -15.43
N ARG A 386 -14.38 12.37 -16.39
CA ARG A 386 -14.60 10.94 -16.14
C ARG A 386 -13.59 10.37 -15.14
N GLN A 387 -12.34 10.83 -15.18
CA GLN A 387 -11.30 10.38 -14.25
C GLN A 387 -11.60 10.70 -12.78
N THR A 388 -12.42 11.73 -12.51
CA THR A 388 -12.86 12.06 -11.15
C THR A 388 -13.83 11.04 -10.54
N LEU A 389 -14.43 10.18 -11.38
CA LEU A 389 -15.35 9.10 -10.97
C LEU A 389 -14.79 7.69 -11.22
N ALA A 390 -13.94 7.54 -12.23
CA ALA A 390 -13.48 6.23 -12.71
C ALA A 390 -12.01 6.27 -13.19
N GLY A 391 -11.22 7.20 -12.66
CA GLY A 391 -9.77 7.28 -12.86
C GLY A 391 -9.00 6.70 -11.68
N MET A 392 -7.76 7.18 -11.48
CA MET A 392 -6.93 6.75 -10.35
C MET A 392 -7.44 7.27 -9.00
N ASN A 393 -8.12 8.42 -9.00
CA ASN A 393 -8.59 9.08 -7.78
C ASN A 393 -10.10 9.35 -7.77
N PRO A 394 -10.96 8.32 -7.73
CA PRO A 394 -12.41 8.48 -7.81
C PRO A 394 -13.07 8.88 -6.47
N LEU A 395 -12.29 9.47 -5.53
CA LEU A 395 -12.68 9.65 -4.14
C LEU A 395 -12.79 11.11 -3.70
N SER A 396 -12.41 12.07 -4.56
CA SER A 396 -12.31 13.49 -4.19
C SER A 396 -13.53 14.34 -4.57
N ILE A 397 -14.34 13.92 -5.54
CA ILE A 397 -15.46 14.73 -6.02
C ILE A 397 -16.59 14.78 -4.98
N GLN A 398 -17.18 15.96 -4.79
CA GLN A 398 -18.20 16.23 -3.78
C GLN A 398 -19.29 17.21 -4.26
N LEU A 399 -20.39 17.27 -3.53
CA LEU A 399 -21.53 18.17 -3.69
C LEU A 399 -21.56 19.17 -2.51
N GLU A 400 -20.62 20.13 -2.49
CA GLU A 400 -20.53 21.14 -1.41
C GLU A 400 -20.81 22.57 -1.94
N PHE A 401 -21.87 23.20 -1.42
CA PHE A 401 -22.25 24.59 -1.73
C PHE A 401 -22.83 25.29 -0.49
N PRO A 402 -22.69 26.63 -0.36
CA PRO A 402 -22.01 27.56 -1.26
C PRO A 402 -20.48 27.39 -1.29
N ILE A 403 -19.82 27.83 -2.36
CA ILE A 403 -18.35 27.74 -2.50
C ILE A 403 -17.72 28.84 -1.63
N PHE A 404 -17.20 28.46 -0.46
CA PHE A 404 -16.58 29.38 0.50
C PHE A 404 -15.45 28.70 1.27
N SER A 405 -14.32 29.40 1.45
CA SER A 405 -13.18 28.91 2.23
C SER A 405 -13.46 28.99 3.73
N LYS A 406 -13.06 27.94 4.47
CA LYS A 406 -13.13 27.88 5.94
C LYS A 406 -11.85 28.40 6.61
N LEU A 407 -10.88 28.85 5.82
CA LEU A 407 -9.62 29.43 6.30
C LEU A 407 -9.82 30.88 6.76
N ASP A 408 -8.94 31.37 7.63
CA ASP A 408 -9.05 32.73 8.14
C ASP A 408 -8.69 33.78 7.07
N GLU A 409 -9.55 34.79 6.93
CA GLU A 409 -9.37 35.80 5.88
C GLU A 409 -8.20 36.75 6.14
N GLU A 410 -7.77 36.89 7.41
CA GLU A 410 -6.65 37.74 7.80
C GLU A 410 -5.34 37.25 7.19
N THR A 411 -5.09 35.94 7.31
CA THR A 411 -3.90 35.27 6.78
C THR A 411 -4.03 34.99 5.30
N TYR A 412 -5.16 34.45 4.85
CA TYR A 412 -5.26 33.86 3.52
C TYR A 412 -5.94 34.74 2.47
N GLY A 413 -6.58 35.83 2.89
CA GLY A 413 -7.39 36.71 2.05
C GLY A 413 -8.86 36.30 1.98
N PRO A 414 -9.69 36.99 1.18
CA PRO A 414 -11.14 36.76 1.12
C PRO A 414 -11.50 35.29 0.88
N GLY A 415 -12.51 34.79 1.60
CA GLY A 415 -12.95 33.40 1.54
C GLY A 415 -13.94 33.09 0.42
N ASP A 416 -14.53 34.11 -0.20
CA ASP A 416 -15.45 33.96 -1.33
C ASP A 416 -14.76 33.40 -2.58
N SER A 417 -15.51 32.65 -3.39
CA SER A 417 -15.03 32.20 -4.71
C SER A 417 -15.41 33.22 -5.79
N LEU A 418 -14.53 33.38 -6.78
CA LEU A 418 -14.84 34.11 -8.02
C LEU A 418 -15.74 33.31 -8.98
N ILE A 419 -16.03 32.04 -8.69
CA ILE A 419 -17.01 31.26 -9.45
C ILE A 419 -18.40 31.76 -9.07
N THR A 420 -18.91 32.73 -9.83
CA THR A 420 -20.23 33.33 -9.57
C THR A 420 -21.36 32.55 -10.21
N ARG A 421 -22.58 32.84 -9.78
CA ARG A 421 -23.80 32.30 -10.36
C ARG A 421 -23.91 32.60 -11.86
N GLU A 422 -23.61 33.83 -12.26
CA GLU A 422 -23.71 34.30 -13.64
C GLU A 422 -22.71 33.55 -14.53
N LEU A 423 -21.51 33.24 -14.00
CA LEU A 423 -20.53 32.43 -14.69
C LEU A 423 -21.04 31.00 -14.91
N ILE A 424 -21.63 30.39 -13.87
CA ILE A 424 -22.21 29.04 -13.98
C ILE A 424 -23.32 29.04 -15.03
N GLU A 425 -24.25 29.99 -14.96
CA GLU A 425 -25.38 30.14 -15.89
C GLU A 425 -24.90 30.28 -17.35
N GLY A 426 -23.89 31.12 -17.58
CA GLY A 426 -23.29 31.28 -18.91
C GLY A 426 -22.60 30.01 -19.43
N GLN A 427 -22.03 29.18 -18.54
CA GLN A 427 -21.38 27.93 -18.93
C GLN A 427 -22.37 26.79 -19.17
N ILE A 428 -23.54 26.79 -18.53
CA ILE A 428 -24.58 25.76 -18.72
C ILE A 428 -25.58 26.11 -19.84
N ASN A 429 -25.54 27.36 -20.34
CA ASN A 429 -26.13 27.80 -21.61
C ASN A 429 -27.52 27.22 -21.94
N GLY A 430 -28.44 27.26 -20.97
CA GLY A 430 -29.85 26.94 -21.20
C GLY A 430 -30.18 25.47 -21.50
N VAL A 431 -29.31 24.50 -21.17
CA VAL A 431 -29.65 23.05 -21.21
C VAL A 431 -30.86 22.74 -20.31
N MET A 432 -31.20 23.65 -19.40
CA MET A 432 -32.49 23.71 -18.71
C MET A 432 -33.22 24.98 -19.16
N THR A 433 -34.47 24.88 -19.62
CA THR A 433 -35.28 26.03 -20.05
C THR A 433 -35.57 26.97 -18.87
N ALA A 434 -35.79 28.26 -19.11
CA ALA A 434 -36.07 29.25 -18.06
C ALA A 434 -37.31 28.97 -17.17
N GLU A 435 -38.14 27.99 -17.54
CA GLU A 435 -39.30 27.53 -16.76
C GLU A 435 -38.99 26.31 -15.86
N GLU A 436 -38.00 25.48 -16.22
CA GLU A 436 -37.54 24.31 -15.43
C GLU A 436 -36.13 24.46 -14.83
N GLY A 437 -35.47 25.56 -15.21
CA GLY A 437 -34.13 25.98 -14.87
C GLY A 437 -34.16 27.42 -14.37
N VAL A 438 -33.67 27.61 -13.15
CA VAL A 438 -33.25 28.89 -12.59
C VAL A 438 -34.38 29.80 -12.09
N PHE A 439 -35.36 29.26 -11.35
CA PHE A 439 -36.14 30.08 -10.41
C PHE A 439 -36.24 29.43 -9.03
N ALA A 440 -35.49 29.98 -8.08
CA ALA A 440 -35.85 29.99 -6.67
C ALA A 440 -35.42 31.35 -6.09
N PHE A 441 -36.42 32.09 -5.60
CA PHE A 441 -36.31 33.40 -4.99
C PHE A 441 -35.22 33.46 -3.89
N ILE A 442 -34.25 34.36 -4.03
CA ILE A 442 -33.23 34.64 -3.01
C ILE A 442 -33.74 35.73 -2.06
N LYS A 443 -33.94 35.40 -0.79
CA LYS A 443 -33.82 36.38 0.29
C LYS A 443 -32.36 36.33 0.79
N LYS A 444 -31.57 37.35 0.44
CA LYS A 444 -30.22 37.67 0.97
C LYS A 444 -29.26 36.47 1.17
N ARG A 445 -28.38 36.26 0.19
CA ARG A 445 -27.09 35.51 0.30
C ARG A 445 -27.13 33.97 0.28
N GLU A 446 -28.19 33.36 -0.26
CA GLU A 446 -28.21 31.93 -0.59
C GLU A 446 -28.14 31.73 -2.12
N TYR A 447 -27.22 30.88 -2.59
CA TYR A 447 -27.17 30.47 -3.99
C TYR A 447 -28.14 29.31 -4.21
N THR A 448 -29.34 29.57 -4.71
CA THR A 448 -30.22 28.51 -5.24
C THR A 448 -30.08 28.44 -6.75
N VAL A 449 -28.95 27.90 -7.22
CA VAL A 449 -28.94 27.35 -8.58
C VAL A 449 -29.75 26.05 -8.47
N GLN A 450 -30.89 25.91 -9.15
CA GLN A 450 -31.69 24.68 -9.14
C GLN A 450 -30.86 23.43 -9.51
N ALA A 451 -29.72 23.61 -10.19
CA ALA A 451 -28.74 22.53 -10.41
C ALA A 451 -28.14 21.99 -9.09
N VAL A 452 -27.92 22.81 -8.06
CA VAL A 452 -27.52 22.35 -6.71
C VAL A 452 -28.66 21.53 -6.09
N GLU A 453 -29.90 22.02 -6.15
CA GLU A 453 -31.09 21.31 -5.64
C GLU A 453 -31.33 19.98 -6.36
N LYS A 454 -31.11 19.95 -7.68
CA LYS A 454 -31.22 18.75 -8.53
C LYS A 454 -29.96 17.87 -8.48
N LYS A 455 -28.96 18.19 -7.65
CA LYS A 455 -27.68 17.46 -7.50
C LYS A 455 -26.92 17.28 -8.83
N LYS A 456 -26.84 18.36 -9.59
CA LYS A 456 -26.26 18.45 -10.94
C LYS A 456 -24.94 19.22 -10.99
N LEU A 457 -24.52 19.87 -9.90
CA LEU A 457 -23.22 20.54 -9.79
C LEU A 457 -22.33 19.80 -8.81
N PHE A 458 -21.09 19.52 -9.21
CA PHE A 458 -20.12 18.81 -8.39
C PHE A 458 -18.80 19.56 -8.39
N MET A 459 -17.98 19.33 -7.37
CA MET A 459 -16.72 20.04 -7.19
C MET A 459 -15.58 19.09 -6.81
N LEU A 460 -14.40 19.32 -7.39
CA LEU A 460 -13.13 18.97 -6.76
C LEU A 460 -12.62 20.20 -6.00
N ASP A 461 -12.50 20.10 -4.68
CA ASP A 461 -12.02 21.20 -3.84
C ASP A 461 -10.71 20.84 -3.15
N TYR A 462 -9.62 21.39 -3.68
CA TYR A 462 -8.28 21.33 -3.08
C TYR A 462 -7.87 22.65 -2.44
N HIS A 463 -8.79 23.62 -2.36
CA HIS A 463 -8.47 24.99 -1.97
C HIS A 463 -7.95 25.04 -0.53
N ASP A 464 -8.77 24.67 0.44
CA ASP A 464 -8.45 24.86 1.86
C ASP A 464 -7.31 23.95 2.35
N VAL A 465 -7.10 22.83 1.65
CA VAL A 465 -6.02 21.90 1.93
C VAL A 465 -4.67 22.42 1.42
N LEU A 466 -4.63 22.99 0.21
CA LEU A 466 -3.38 23.39 -0.43
C LEU A 466 -2.99 24.84 -0.13
N LEU A 467 -3.96 25.75 0.06
CA LEU A 467 -3.71 27.17 0.26
C LEU A 467 -2.68 27.46 1.39
N PRO A 468 -2.70 26.75 2.54
CA PRO A 468 -1.70 26.92 3.59
C PRO A 468 -0.26 26.60 3.19
N LEU A 469 -0.05 25.78 2.16
CA LEU A 469 1.26 25.34 1.69
C LEU A 469 1.80 26.20 0.54
N VAL A 470 0.96 27.03 -0.09
CA VAL A 470 1.31 27.73 -1.34
C VAL A 470 2.56 28.59 -1.21
N HIS A 471 2.70 29.39 -0.14
CA HIS A 471 3.90 30.22 0.04
C HIS A 471 5.16 29.38 0.27
N ALA A 472 5.10 28.44 1.23
CA ALA A 472 6.24 27.60 1.58
C ALA A 472 6.75 26.76 0.39
N VAL A 473 5.84 26.25 -0.44
CA VAL A 473 6.21 25.51 -1.65
C VAL A 473 6.85 26.45 -2.67
N ARG A 474 6.27 27.62 -2.93
CA ARG A 474 6.79 28.58 -3.93
C ARG A 474 8.14 29.20 -3.57
N GLU A 475 8.60 29.06 -2.34
CA GLU A 475 9.97 29.40 -1.92
C GLU A 475 11.00 28.36 -2.35
N LEU A 476 10.58 27.14 -2.73
CA LEU A 476 11.46 26.11 -3.24
C LEU A 476 11.82 26.38 -4.71
N ASP A 477 13.08 26.14 -5.05
CA ASP A 477 13.59 26.33 -6.41
C ASP A 477 12.77 25.56 -7.45
N ASP A 478 12.42 26.24 -8.54
CA ASP A 478 11.73 25.68 -9.71
C ASP A 478 10.38 25.01 -9.41
N THR A 479 9.70 25.46 -8.35
CA THR A 479 8.36 24.97 -7.99
C THR A 479 7.28 26.05 -8.12
N THR A 480 6.04 25.59 -8.28
CA THR A 480 4.85 26.44 -8.16
C THR A 480 3.72 25.61 -7.55
N LEU A 481 2.85 26.26 -6.80
CA LEU A 481 1.62 25.67 -6.28
C LEU A 481 0.50 26.71 -6.32
N TYR A 482 -0.72 26.22 -6.55
CA TYR A 482 -1.96 26.97 -6.38
C TYR A 482 -2.90 26.16 -5.50
N ALA A 483 -3.85 26.83 -4.87
CA ALA A 483 -5.04 26.18 -4.33
C ALA A 483 -6.10 26.15 -5.43
N SER A 484 -6.75 25.01 -5.68
CA SER A 484 -7.67 24.89 -6.82
C SER A 484 -9.07 24.43 -6.43
N ARG A 485 -10.08 24.99 -7.11
CA ARG A 485 -11.44 24.45 -7.18
C ARG A 485 -11.81 24.16 -8.61
N THR A 486 -12.49 23.05 -8.86
CA THR A 486 -12.97 22.68 -10.19
C THR A 486 -14.43 22.31 -10.12
N LEU A 487 -15.25 23.01 -10.90
CA LEU A 487 -16.68 22.82 -10.96
C LEU A 487 -17.06 21.96 -12.17
N PHE A 488 -17.93 21.00 -11.94
CA PHE A 488 -18.48 20.09 -12.93
C PHE A 488 -20.00 20.18 -12.97
N PHE A 489 -20.57 20.02 -14.16
CA PHE A 489 -22.00 19.92 -14.39
C PHE A 489 -22.34 18.52 -14.91
N LEU A 490 -23.30 17.86 -14.27
CA LEU A 490 -23.86 16.59 -14.71
C LEU A 490 -24.93 16.83 -15.77
N THR A 491 -24.65 16.43 -17.00
CA THR A 491 -25.54 16.57 -18.15
C THR A 491 -26.72 15.58 -18.08
N GLU A 492 -27.66 15.71 -19.02
CA GLU A 492 -28.83 14.82 -19.10
C GLU A 492 -28.48 13.40 -19.56
N ASP A 493 -27.43 13.26 -20.37
CA ASP A 493 -26.90 11.96 -20.81
C ASP A 493 -26.10 11.22 -19.72
N GLY A 494 -26.00 11.80 -18.52
CA GLY A 494 -25.35 11.18 -17.36
C GLY A 494 -23.82 11.37 -17.31
N THR A 495 -23.24 12.25 -18.14
CA THR A 495 -21.81 12.55 -18.13
C THR A 495 -21.47 13.81 -17.32
N LEU A 496 -20.23 13.89 -16.80
CA LEU A 496 -19.75 15.11 -16.15
C LEU A 496 -19.01 15.98 -17.16
N ARG A 497 -19.32 17.28 -17.15
CA ARG A 497 -18.61 18.29 -17.93
C ARG A 497 -17.94 19.31 -17.00
N PRO A 498 -16.63 19.56 -17.11
CA PRO A 498 -15.98 20.61 -16.35
C PRO A 498 -16.41 21.98 -16.91
N ILE A 499 -16.75 22.93 -16.02
CA ILE A 499 -17.29 24.24 -16.42
C ILE A 499 -16.47 25.42 -15.91
N ALA A 500 -15.72 25.26 -14.82
CA ALA A 500 -14.86 26.30 -14.28
C ALA A 500 -13.71 25.72 -13.45
N ILE A 501 -12.56 26.38 -13.49
CA ILE A 501 -11.43 26.12 -12.59
C ILE A 501 -11.01 27.46 -11.97
N GLU A 502 -11.02 27.52 -10.65
CA GLU A 502 -10.45 28.64 -9.90
C GLU A 502 -9.07 28.25 -9.37
N LEU A 503 -8.06 29.09 -9.62
CA LEU A 503 -6.72 28.98 -9.04
C LEU A 503 -6.44 30.16 -8.12
N THR A 504 -5.99 29.86 -6.90
CA THR A 504 -5.79 30.86 -5.84
C THR A 504 -4.36 30.80 -5.29
N ARG A 505 -3.80 31.98 -4.98
CA ARG A 505 -2.61 32.18 -4.15
C ARG A 505 -3.01 33.05 -2.96
N PRO A 506 -2.57 32.69 -1.74
CA PRO A 506 -2.96 33.43 -0.56
C PRO A 506 -2.34 34.83 -0.55
N LYS A 507 -2.94 35.72 0.25
CA LYS A 507 -2.35 37.02 0.57
C LYS A 507 -0.94 36.85 1.14
N SER A 508 -0.05 37.78 0.84
CA SER A 508 1.25 37.94 1.51
C SER A 508 1.33 39.34 2.15
N PRO A 509 2.30 39.63 3.02
CA PRO A 509 2.46 40.96 3.61
C PRO A 509 2.52 42.08 2.57
N ASN A 510 3.04 41.80 1.37
CA ASN A 510 3.29 42.79 0.32
C ASN A 510 2.38 42.64 -0.91
N THR A 511 1.56 41.58 -0.99
CA THR A 511 0.70 41.32 -2.16
C THR A 511 -0.68 40.86 -1.73
N PRO A 512 -1.77 41.41 -2.31
CA PRO A 512 -3.10 40.89 -2.05
C PRO A 512 -3.22 39.44 -2.54
N GLN A 513 -4.27 38.75 -2.09
CA GLN A 513 -4.62 37.44 -2.61
C GLN A 513 -4.81 37.53 -4.13
N TRP A 514 -4.23 36.57 -4.85
CA TRP A 514 -4.44 36.45 -6.28
C TRP A 514 -5.34 35.26 -6.55
N ARG A 515 -6.40 35.47 -7.33
CA ARG A 515 -7.35 34.43 -7.71
C ARG A 515 -7.84 34.69 -9.13
N GLN A 516 -7.99 33.63 -9.92
CA GLN A 516 -8.48 33.71 -11.29
C GLN A 516 -9.32 32.49 -11.64
N VAL A 517 -10.43 32.73 -12.34
CA VAL A 517 -11.29 31.67 -12.90
C VAL A 517 -10.97 31.48 -14.38
N PHE A 518 -10.81 30.23 -14.77
CA PHE A 518 -10.66 29.77 -16.14
C PHE A 518 -11.91 28.97 -16.50
N THR A 519 -12.39 29.13 -17.73
CA THR A 519 -13.53 28.40 -18.27
C THR A 519 -13.16 27.78 -19.62
N PRO A 520 -13.87 26.75 -20.10
CA PRO A 520 -13.73 26.27 -21.46
C PRO A 520 -13.88 27.43 -22.45
N GLY A 521 -12.81 27.73 -23.19
CA GLY A 521 -12.73 28.88 -24.07
C GLY A 521 -12.75 28.51 -25.55
N SER A 522 -13.36 29.36 -26.38
CA SER A 522 -13.50 29.15 -27.84
C SER A 522 -12.34 29.72 -28.67
N SER A 523 -11.49 30.58 -28.09
CA SER A 523 -10.27 31.07 -28.76
C SER A 523 -9.08 30.17 -28.47
N VAL A 524 -8.11 30.10 -29.39
CA VAL A 524 -6.89 29.28 -29.22
C VAL A 524 -6.17 29.58 -27.91
N ALA A 525 -5.98 30.86 -27.57
CA ALA A 525 -5.35 31.26 -26.32
C ALA A 525 -6.15 30.82 -25.09
N ALA A 526 -7.48 30.97 -25.12
CA ALA A 526 -8.34 30.57 -24.02
C ALA A 526 -8.38 29.03 -23.85
N SER A 527 -8.40 28.27 -24.95
CA SER A 527 -8.33 26.81 -24.91
C SER A 527 -7.02 26.32 -24.27
N TRP A 528 -5.87 26.94 -24.59
CA TRP A 528 -4.60 26.57 -23.95
C TRP A 528 -4.51 26.99 -22.48
N LEU A 529 -5.04 28.15 -22.11
CA LEU A 529 -5.15 28.55 -20.69
C LEU A 529 -6.03 27.57 -19.91
N TRP A 530 -7.12 27.11 -20.50
CA TRP A 530 -7.98 26.07 -19.93
C TRP A 530 -7.23 24.73 -19.73
N GLN A 531 -6.47 24.29 -20.73
CA GLN A 531 -5.64 23.08 -20.59
C GLN A 531 -4.58 23.23 -19.49
N LEU A 532 -3.93 24.39 -19.36
CA LEU A 532 -2.98 24.65 -18.27
C LEU A 532 -3.66 24.65 -16.90
N ALA A 533 -4.87 25.20 -16.79
CA ALA A 533 -5.65 25.15 -15.56
C ALA A 533 -5.98 23.69 -15.17
N LYS A 534 -6.42 22.86 -16.14
CA LYS A 534 -6.63 21.41 -15.92
C LYS A 534 -5.35 20.70 -15.49
N THR A 535 -4.20 21.01 -16.10
CA THR A 535 -2.91 20.42 -15.72
C THR A 535 -2.55 20.74 -14.26
N HIS A 536 -2.80 21.96 -13.79
CA HIS A 536 -2.62 22.28 -12.37
C HIS A 536 -3.53 21.45 -11.47
N VAL A 537 -4.81 21.32 -11.83
CA VAL A 537 -5.77 20.49 -11.07
C VAL A 537 -5.33 19.03 -11.04
N LEU A 538 -4.86 18.47 -12.16
CA LEU A 538 -4.34 17.09 -12.22
C LEU A 538 -3.09 16.91 -11.36
N ALA A 539 -2.19 17.90 -11.29
CA ALA A 539 -1.04 17.85 -10.41
C ALA A 539 -1.45 17.87 -8.92
N HIS A 540 -2.45 18.69 -8.57
CA HIS A 540 -3.03 18.72 -7.22
C HIS A 540 -3.72 17.39 -6.87
N ASP A 541 -4.56 16.88 -7.78
CA ASP A 541 -5.29 15.63 -7.62
C ASP A 541 -4.36 14.43 -7.48
N ALA A 542 -3.32 14.34 -8.31
CA ALA A 542 -2.32 13.28 -8.23
C ALA A 542 -1.54 13.32 -6.90
N GLY A 543 -1.17 14.52 -6.43
CA GLY A 543 -0.51 14.70 -5.14
C GLY A 543 -1.41 14.32 -3.97
N TYR A 544 -2.67 14.77 -3.99
CA TYR A 544 -3.65 14.43 -2.97
C TYR A 544 -3.96 12.93 -2.96
N HIS A 545 -4.16 12.32 -4.13
CA HIS A 545 -4.32 10.87 -4.28
C HIS A 545 -3.16 10.11 -3.64
N GLN A 546 -1.92 10.41 -4.01
CA GLN A 546 -0.76 9.65 -3.53
C GLN A 546 -0.54 9.83 -2.02
N LEU A 547 -0.65 11.05 -1.51
CA LEU A 547 -0.36 11.35 -0.11
C LEU A 547 -1.51 11.01 0.84
N VAL A 548 -2.75 11.20 0.39
CA VAL A 548 -3.95 11.09 1.25
C VAL A 548 -4.68 9.78 0.97
N HIS A 549 -5.26 9.62 -0.22
CA HIS A 549 -6.14 8.49 -0.49
C HIS A 549 -5.39 7.16 -0.53
N HIS A 550 -4.20 7.16 -1.11
CA HIS A 550 -3.34 6.00 -1.17
C HIS A 550 -2.54 5.86 0.13
N TRP A 551 -1.56 6.73 0.39
CA TRP A 551 -0.66 6.57 1.52
C TRP A 551 -1.36 6.69 2.90
N LEU A 552 -2.03 7.81 3.18
CA LEU A 552 -2.62 8.01 4.51
C LEU A 552 -3.76 7.03 4.82
N ARG A 553 -4.82 7.01 3.99
CA ARG A 553 -6.07 6.28 4.29
C ARG A 553 -5.92 4.76 4.20
N THR A 554 -4.94 4.26 3.43
CA THR A 554 -4.67 2.80 3.36
C THR A 554 -3.42 2.44 4.15
N HIS A 555 -2.22 2.79 3.67
CA HIS A 555 -0.96 2.35 4.28
C HIS A 555 -0.83 2.78 5.75
N CYS A 556 -0.91 4.08 6.02
CA CYS A 556 -0.69 4.60 7.39
C CYS A 556 -1.81 4.22 8.35
N CYS A 557 -3.07 4.32 7.93
CA CYS A 557 -4.20 4.04 8.82
C CYS A 557 -4.37 2.55 9.12
N VAL A 558 -3.91 1.65 8.24
CA VAL A 558 -4.00 0.20 8.47
C VAL A 558 -2.92 -0.33 9.42
N GLU A 559 -1.70 0.22 9.37
CA GLU A 559 -0.57 -0.26 10.20
C GLU A 559 -0.88 -0.31 11.71
N PRO A 560 -1.55 0.69 12.34
CA PRO A 560 -2.00 0.60 13.73
C PRO A 560 -2.90 -0.60 14.03
N TYR A 561 -3.76 -1.01 13.10
CA TYR A 561 -4.63 -2.19 13.26
C TYR A 561 -3.81 -3.48 13.24
N VAL A 562 -2.81 -3.57 12.38
CA VAL A 562 -1.87 -4.72 12.34
C VAL A 562 -1.17 -4.86 13.69
N ILE A 563 -0.62 -3.76 14.20
CA ILE A 563 0.07 -3.71 15.49
C ILE A 563 -0.90 -4.05 16.64
N ALA A 564 -2.12 -3.49 16.63
CA ALA A 564 -3.12 -3.73 17.68
C ALA A 564 -3.61 -5.18 17.70
N ALA A 565 -3.91 -5.75 16.53
CA ALA A 565 -4.39 -7.11 16.39
C ALA A 565 -3.37 -8.10 16.95
N ASN A 566 -2.10 -7.99 16.53
CA ASN A 566 -1.01 -8.84 17.04
C ASN A 566 -0.81 -8.66 18.55
N ARG A 567 -0.82 -7.43 19.07
CA ARG A 567 -0.59 -7.17 20.51
C ARG A 567 -1.73 -7.66 21.41
N ARG A 568 -2.96 -7.73 20.93
CA ARG A 568 -4.16 -7.91 21.79
C ARG A 568 -4.97 -9.16 21.50
N LEU A 569 -4.89 -9.69 20.28
CA LEU A 569 -5.61 -10.88 19.88
C LEU A 569 -4.58 -12.02 19.70
N SER A 570 -4.72 -13.07 20.51
CA SER A 570 -3.94 -14.30 20.30
C SER A 570 -4.23 -14.85 18.91
N GLN A 571 -3.29 -15.58 18.31
CA GLN A 571 -3.50 -16.26 17.03
C GLN A 571 -4.73 -17.21 17.05
N MET A 572 -5.09 -17.74 18.22
CA MET A 572 -6.32 -18.53 18.42
C MET A 572 -7.60 -17.68 18.37
N HIS A 573 -7.53 -16.36 18.44
CA HIS A 573 -8.72 -15.52 18.50
C HIS A 573 -9.40 -15.48 17.12
N PRO A 574 -10.72 -15.73 17.02
CA PRO A 574 -11.40 -15.78 15.73
C PRO A 574 -11.28 -14.47 14.94
N ILE A 575 -11.36 -13.32 15.61
CA ILE A 575 -11.14 -12.01 14.96
C ILE A 575 -9.70 -11.82 14.48
N TYR A 576 -8.69 -12.40 15.15
CA TYR A 576 -7.32 -12.37 14.62
C TYR A 576 -7.26 -13.12 13.30
N ARG A 577 -7.80 -14.35 13.26
CA ARG A 577 -7.79 -15.17 12.03
C ARG A 577 -8.60 -14.54 10.90
N LEU A 578 -9.68 -13.83 11.22
CA LEU A 578 -10.45 -13.06 10.25
C LEU A 578 -9.64 -11.91 9.64
N LEU A 579 -8.94 -11.14 10.46
CA LEU A 579 -8.24 -9.92 10.02
C LEU A 579 -6.85 -10.18 9.43
N HIS A 580 -6.12 -11.17 9.95
CA HIS A 580 -4.72 -11.43 9.62
C HIS A 580 -4.44 -11.55 8.11
N PRO A 581 -5.26 -12.24 7.29
CA PRO A 581 -5.06 -12.28 5.83
C PRO A 581 -5.06 -10.91 5.16
N HIS A 582 -5.79 -9.93 5.71
CA HIS A 582 -5.90 -8.57 5.19
C HIS A 582 -4.72 -7.66 5.61
N PHE A 583 -3.89 -8.10 6.55
CA PHE A 583 -2.72 -7.35 7.01
C PHE A 583 -1.42 -7.73 6.31
N ARG A 584 -1.43 -8.88 5.63
CA ARG A 584 -0.26 -9.47 4.98
C ARG A 584 0.57 -8.41 4.26
N PHE A 585 1.85 -8.33 4.61
CA PHE A 585 2.86 -7.48 3.97
C PHE A 585 2.72 -5.97 4.17
N THR A 586 1.73 -5.50 4.93
CA THR A 586 1.49 -4.06 5.16
C THR A 586 2.66 -3.41 5.92
N MET A 587 3.15 -4.03 6.98
CA MET A 587 4.23 -3.45 7.79
C MET A 587 5.55 -3.37 7.01
N GLU A 588 5.90 -4.43 6.26
CA GLU A 588 7.10 -4.47 5.44
C GLU A 588 7.07 -3.40 4.33
N ILE A 589 5.98 -3.30 3.56
CA ILE A 589 5.91 -2.27 2.51
C ILE A 589 5.94 -0.85 3.10
N ASN A 590 5.32 -0.62 4.25
CA ASN A 590 5.36 0.67 4.93
C ASN A 590 6.76 1.01 5.43
N ALA A 591 7.50 0.03 5.98
CA ALA A 591 8.88 0.20 6.38
C ALA A 591 9.78 0.56 5.19
N GLN A 592 9.62 -0.10 4.04
CA GLN A 592 10.34 0.26 2.82
C GLN A 592 9.95 1.64 2.28
N ALA A 593 8.67 2.02 2.36
CA ALA A 593 8.20 3.34 1.97
C ALA A 593 8.80 4.45 2.85
N ARG A 594 8.89 4.25 4.17
CA ARG A 594 9.58 5.18 5.08
C ARG A 594 11.04 5.38 4.73
N ARG A 595 11.71 4.34 4.21
CA ARG A 595 13.12 4.39 3.82
C ARG A 595 13.37 5.15 2.52
N MET A 596 12.53 4.95 1.51
CA MET A 596 12.85 5.33 0.11
C MET A 596 11.82 6.23 -0.57
N LEU A 597 10.56 6.13 -0.15
CA LEU A 597 9.44 6.75 -0.84
C LEU A 597 9.11 8.10 -0.22
N ILE A 598 8.80 8.10 1.09
CA ILE A 598 8.34 9.27 1.83
C ILE A 598 9.39 9.88 2.77
N SER A 599 10.63 9.36 2.72
CA SER A 599 11.77 9.97 3.41
C SER A 599 12.14 11.32 2.79
N ALA A 600 12.92 12.09 3.53
CA ALA A 600 13.57 13.29 3.03
C ALA A 600 14.36 12.96 1.76
N ASN A 601 14.14 13.75 0.70
CA ASN A 601 14.70 13.54 -0.64
C ASN A 601 14.30 12.19 -1.28
N GLY A 602 13.29 11.51 -0.74
CA GLY A 602 12.71 10.30 -1.31
C GLY A 602 11.96 10.57 -2.62
N ILE A 603 11.40 9.51 -3.20
CA ILE A 603 10.71 9.59 -4.50
C ILE A 603 9.51 10.55 -4.45
N ILE A 604 8.75 10.59 -3.35
CA ILE A 604 7.56 11.46 -3.24
C ILE A 604 7.96 12.93 -3.17
N GLU A 605 8.97 13.28 -2.37
CA GLU A 605 9.43 14.68 -2.28
C GLU A 605 10.07 15.17 -3.58
N SER A 606 10.64 14.28 -4.39
CA SER A 606 11.29 14.66 -5.65
C SER A 606 10.34 14.70 -6.85
N ALA A 607 9.16 14.08 -6.78
CA ALA A 607 8.23 13.96 -7.90
C ALA A 607 6.91 14.74 -7.74
N PHE A 608 6.56 15.21 -6.53
CA PHE A 608 5.29 15.89 -6.27
C PHE A 608 5.51 17.34 -5.81
N ALA A 609 4.60 18.22 -6.25
CA ALA A 609 4.72 19.67 -6.08
C ALA A 609 4.99 20.15 -4.64
N PRO A 610 4.42 19.55 -3.56
CA PRO A 610 4.70 20.03 -2.20
C PRO A 610 6.16 19.81 -1.73
N GLY A 611 6.95 18.99 -2.42
CA GLY A 611 8.35 18.74 -2.08
C GLY A 611 8.53 18.26 -0.65
N LYS A 612 9.40 18.94 0.12
CA LYS A 612 9.65 18.63 1.54
C LYS A 612 8.41 18.76 2.45
N HIS A 613 7.34 19.40 1.99
CA HIS A 613 6.10 19.59 2.72
C HIS A 613 5.04 18.51 2.45
N CYS A 614 5.34 17.51 1.61
CA CYS A 614 4.44 16.41 1.28
C CYS A 614 3.84 15.71 2.51
N MET A 615 4.66 15.42 3.51
CA MET A 615 4.18 14.71 4.70
C MET A 615 3.46 15.61 5.71
N GLU A 616 3.70 16.92 5.66
CA GLU A 616 2.93 17.90 6.42
C GLU A 616 1.49 18.03 5.88
N LEU A 617 1.34 18.01 4.55
CA LEU A 617 0.04 17.95 3.88
C LEU A 617 -0.77 16.73 4.36
N SER A 618 -0.15 15.54 4.34
CA SER A 618 -0.79 14.31 4.81
C SER A 618 -1.23 14.43 6.28
N SER A 619 -0.38 14.98 7.15
CA SER A 619 -0.72 15.17 8.57
C SER A 619 -1.83 16.18 8.81
N ALA A 620 -1.84 17.29 8.08
CA ALA A 620 -2.92 18.27 8.16
C ALA A 620 -4.27 17.69 7.71
N VAL A 621 -4.25 16.81 6.69
CA VAL A 621 -5.46 16.13 6.23
C VAL A 621 -5.94 15.09 7.24
N TYR A 622 -5.03 14.35 7.86
CA TYR A 622 -5.37 13.42 8.94
C TYR A 622 -6.06 14.12 10.12
N ASP A 623 -5.53 15.26 10.56
CA ASP A 623 -6.09 16.04 11.66
C ASP A 623 -7.50 16.55 11.36
N LYS A 624 -7.70 17.11 10.16
CA LYS A 624 -8.94 17.83 9.82
C LYS A 624 -10.06 16.94 9.28
N PHE A 625 -9.73 15.87 8.53
CA PHE A 625 -10.71 15.17 7.71
C PHE A 625 -10.81 13.66 7.96
N TRP A 626 -9.79 13.04 8.55
CA TRP A 626 -9.82 11.58 8.74
C TRP A 626 -10.77 11.17 9.86
N ARG A 627 -11.67 10.25 9.53
CA ARG A 627 -12.74 9.76 10.42
C ARG A 627 -13.00 8.29 10.12
N PHE A 628 -12.66 7.42 11.06
CA PHE A 628 -12.81 5.97 10.89
C PHE A 628 -14.24 5.54 10.51
N ASP A 629 -15.25 6.17 11.12
CA ASP A 629 -16.67 5.93 10.84
C ASP A 629 -17.08 6.32 9.42
N MET A 630 -16.32 7.21 8.78
CA MET A 630 -16.58 7.71 7.42
C MET A 630 -15.73 7.03 6.34
N GLU A 631 -14.88 6.06 6.71
CA GLU A 631 -14.13 5.24 5.75
C GLU A 631 -14.98 4.10 5.14
N ALA A 632 -16.15 3.83 5.71
CA ALA A 632 -17.11 2.91 5.11
C ALA A 632 -17.64 3.50 3.79
N LEU A 633 -17.57 2.72 2.70
CA LEU A 633 -17.97 3.20 1.36
C LEU A 633 -19.33 3.91 1.32
N PRO A 634 -20.41 3.41 1.94
CA PRO A 634 -21.69 4.13 1.96
C PRO A 634 -21.61 5.48 2.70
N ALA A 635 -20.89 5.54 3.83
CA ALA A 635 -20.74 6.77 4.61
C ALA A 635 -19.88 7.81 3.87
N ASP A 636 -18.81 7.37 3.19
CA ASP A 636 -17.98 8.23 2.35
C ASP A 636 -18.79 8.84 1.19
N LEU A 637 -19.61 8.04 0.51
CA LEU A 637 -20.47 8.48 -0.60
C LEU A 637 -21.61 9.41 -0.16
N ILE A 638 -22.13 9.28 1.07
CA ILE A 638 -23.18 10.17 1.60
C ILE A 638 -22.59 11.50 2.06
N ARG A 639 -21.35 11.46 2.57
CA ARG A 639 -20.64 12.66 3.07
C ARG A 639 -20.26 13.61 1.94
N ARG A 640 -19.74 13.05 0.85
CA ARG A 640 -19.39 13.80 -0.36
C ARG A 640 -20.64 14.07 -1.18
#